data_AF-A0A6Y2MVB8-F1
#
_entry.id   AF-A0A6Y2MVB8-F1
#
_cell.length_a   1.000
_cell.length_b   1.000
_cell.length_c   1.000
_cell.angle_alpha   90.00
_cell.angle_beta   90.00
_cell.angle_gamma   90.00
#
_symmetry.space_group_name_H-M   'P 1'
#
loop_
_entity.id
_entity.type
_entity.pdbx_description
1 polymer ?
#
loop_
_entity_poly.entity_id
_entity_poly.type
_entity_poly.pdbx_seq_one_letter_code
_entity_poly.pdbx_strand_id
1 'polypeptide(L)'
;MRRIEIVLGELERLTRGLCLADLAQETAFTAEAIGFNLGLARNSVSKDLNQLWNDGLAIKSRGRPVYFLHRQALETMLGRQLEESEREVRSVADVLPHEEHYAPDDPFTSLIGYDRSLRDAVEKGRAAVLYPHGLHVLLTGPSGVGKTFFAELMHRFACEQASGAIPPLVYFNCAEYAHNPELLSSHLFGHRQGAFTGANEHKTGLVEQADGGYLLLDEVHRLSYEGQEKLFSILDKGEYRPLGVSSQPRSISVRLICATTEPVGSALLRTFQRRIQVCIDLPGIRQRSVEEQIELIVGFLQRESRKIERTVSIDKPLLLWLLNKSLEGNIGQLKSDIQFLCAQAWASGMTEHNDTLQLDKRLAEMSVNPTPEQRLLVDTLFDGKARLNIDARTLPALKTSLATGAEIEESDLFYSFLTREYVNLRNSNVPPAETLAILKNKLSSIFEYGLYSRDSVAHPPRYGDQIEERVTLLIGCVEQVLGFSLPENLVNPLRKHFLALIGYVQRGLIPQLYSSSLILDRCKDEYDNATLLCRKINELLHIQCPATEVVWLCLFLKECRHYRQRIDASPDCGVILIAHGATTATSQAQYVNRVLERELFSAIDMPFEQSVHDTLETLTQMIQTRQYRRLILLVDIGSLIHFGSTISKLFQIDVLLMPNITLTSLLEVGLDLSYETSDLPQLTALLQSKNIPCQLCTPQQENGGKVLVISCITGMGTAEKIKKVLEESFGELMSQDTRMVILDYNEVRSLERVQQALNASERLAGIVGTFQPGLPDIPFISLEELFSEQGPELVLSLLTPDLSNAERRLEMERSAMRFISALTMESIINHISVLNPQRILKEMEGVFNHLTSSLSLKPSRQVTLRFLIHCCCMVERIVINRKPLQMALESQPNLDARAFSVIKSAFLPIEDAYAIRLSDAEYFYIYELLYS
;
A
#
# COMPACT_ATOMS: atom_id res chain seq x y z
N MET A 1 63.97 16.84 -26.83
CA MET A 1 62.75 16.92 -26.00
C MET A 1 62.42 15.54 -25.50
N ARG A 2 62.18 15.40 -24.19
CA ARG A 2 61.68 14.13 -23.62
C ARG A 2 60.26 13.91 -24.11
N ARG A 3 59.84 12.65 -24.30
CA ARG A 3 58.50 12.30 -24.81
C ARG A 3 57.36 12.98 -24.03
N ILE A 4 57.49 13.05 -22.71
CA ILE A 4 56.53 13.70 -21.81
C ILE A 4 56.38 15.21 -22.07
N GLU A 5 57.46 15.90 -22.48
CA GLU A 5 57.43 17.33 -22.83
C GLU A 5 56.66 17.57 -24.14
N ILE A 6 56.74 16.62 -25.08
CA ILE A 6 55.99 16.66 -26.34
C ILE A 6 54.49 16.46 -26.07
N VAL A 7 54.15 15.51 -25.20
CA VAL A 7 52.77 15.27 -24.77
C VAL A 7 52.18 16.48 -24.02
N LEU A 8 52.97 17.11 -23.14
CA LEU A 8 52.56 18.33 -22.44
C LEU A 8 52.31 19.49 -23.42
N GLY A 9 53.22 19.71 -24.37
CA GLY A 9 53.08 20.77 -25.37
C GLY A 9 51.86 20.59 -26.27
N GLU A 10 51.52 19.35 -26.63
CA GLU A 10 50.30 19.06 -27.39
C GLU A 10 49.03 19.24 -26.56
N LEU A 11 49.04 18.82 -25.29
CA LEU A 11 47.92 19.04 -24.37
C LEU A 11 47.66 20.54 -24.17
N GLU A 12 48.71 21.34 -24.06
CA GLU A 12 48.63 22.80 -23.96
C GLU A 12 48.06 23.42 -25.25
N ARG A 13 48.57 23.01 -26.42
CA ARG A 13 48.09 23.49 -27.73
C ARG A 13 46.60 23.21 -27.93
N LEU A 14 46.17 21.99 -27.57
CA LEU A 14 44.78 21.56 -27.68
C LEU A 14 43.87 22.31 -26.70
N THR A 15 44.30 22.46 -25.43
CA THR A 15 43.53 23.17 -24.40
C THR A 15 43.37 24.66 -24.73
N ARG A 16 44.38 25.31 -25.31
CA ARG A 16 44.28 26.72 -25.78
C ARG A 16 43.35 26.90 -26.97
N GLY A 17 43.01 25.83 -27.69
CA GLY A 17 42.10 25.86 -28.83
C GLY A 17 40.62 25.78 -28.44
N LEU A 18 40.31 25.54 -27.16
CA LEU A 18 38.94 25.46 -26.64
C LEU A 18 38.42 26.85 -26.26
N CYS A 19 37.09 27.01 -26.27
CA CYS A 19 36.39 28.11 -25.62
C CYS A 19 35.52 27.62 -24.44
N LEU A 20 34.95 28.55 -23.65
CA LEU A 20 34.12 28.18 -22.48
C LEU A 20 32.88 27.34 -22.85
N ALA A 21 32.30 27.58 -24.03
CA ALA A 21 31.15 26.80 -24.53
C ALA A 21 31.54 25.35 -24.86
N ASP A 22 32.78 25.13 -25.29
CA ASP A 22 33.30 23.80 -25.63
C ASP A 22 33.46 22.94 -24.36
N LEU A 23 33.90 23.55 -23.25
CA LEU A 23 33.98 22.87 -21.95
C LEU A 23 32.61 22.51 -21.38
N ALA A 24 31.61 23.37 -21.58
CA ALA A 24 30.23 23.11 -21.16
C ALA A 24 29.59 21.94 -21.91
N GLN A 25 30.04 21.67 -23.14
CA GLN A 25 29.64 20.51 -23.95
C GLN A 25 30.52 19.27 -23.71
N GLU A 26 31.32 19.27 -22.64
CA GLU A 26 32.26 18.19 -22.26
C GLU A 26 33.31 17.86 -23.32
N THR A 27 33.66 18.82 -24.19
CA THR A 27 34.70 18.56 -25.19
C THR A 27 36.09 18.66 -24.57
N ALA A 28 36.79 17.52 -24.52
CA ALA A 28 38.13 17.41 -24.00
C ALA A 28 38.90 16.24 -24.64
N PHE A 29 40.18 16.11 -24.29
CA PHE A 29 41.11 15.25 -25.03
C PHE A 29 41.40 13.96 -24.28
N THR A 30 41.18 12.82 -24.94
CA THR A 30 41.55 11.50 -24.41
C THR A 30 43.00 11.17 -24.76
N ALA A 31 43.59 10.24 -24.01
CA ALA A 31 44.94 9.72 -24.31
C ALA A 31 45.04 9.09 -25.72
N GLU A 32 43.92 8.63 -26.28
CA GLU A 32 43.85 8.06 -27.62
C GLU A 32 43.91 9.15 -28.70
N ALA A 33 43.16 10.24 -28.53
CA ALA A 33 43.19 11.38 -29.45
C ALA A 33 44.58 12.05 -29.49
N ILE A 34 45.19 12.25 -28.31
CA ILE A 34 46.54 12.84 -28.21
C ILE A 34 47.59 11.90 -28.80
N GLY A 35 47.45 10.59 -28.57
CA GLY A 35 48.33 9.58 -29.18
C GLY A 35 48.25 9.57 -30.70
N PHE A 36 47.05 9.69 -31.26
CA PHE A 36 46.84 9.79 -32.70
C PHE A 36 47.51 11.03 -33.31
N ASN A 37 47.34 12.22 -32.70
CA ASN A 37 47.95 13.46 -33.19
C ASN A 37 49.48 13.44 -33.20
N LEU A 38 50.09 12.76 -32.23
CA LEU A 38 51.54 12.70 -32.06
C LEU A 38 52.19 11.47 -32.71
N GLY A 39 51.41 10.54 -33.27
CA GLY A 39 51.90 9.26 -33.77
C GLY A 39 52.48 8.36 -32.66
N LEU A 40 51.97 8.48 -31.43
CA LEU A 40 52.43 7.76 -30.24
C LEU A 40 51.40 6.73 -29.79
N ALA A 41 51.87 5.60 -29.25
CA ALA A 41 50.99 4.58 -28.70
C ALA A 41 50.19 5.10 -27.48
N ARG A 42 48.86 4.89 -27.48
CA ARG A 42 47.92 5.30 -26.42
C ARG A 42 48.42 5.00 -25.00
N ASN A 43 48.98 3.82 -24.77
CA ASN A 43 49.46 3.39 -23.44
C ASN A 43 50.63 4.24 -22.95
N SER A 44 51.51 4.67 -23.86
CA SER A 44 52.64 5.56 -23.51
C SER A 44 52.14 6.97 -23.19
N VAL A 45 51.19 7.48 -23.98
CA VAL A 45 50.59 8.81 -23.76
C VAL A 45 49.78 8.84 -22.47
N SER A 46 49.01 7.79 -22.17
CA SER A 46 48.25 7.68 -20.93
C SER A 46 49.17 7.65 -19.69
N LYS A 47 50.31 6.95 -19.77
CA LYS A 47 51.31 6.94 -18.69
C LYS A 47 51.89 8.33 -18.47
N ASP A 48 52.27 9.01 -19.55
CA ASP A 48 52.85 10.36 -19.50
C ASP A 48 51.81 11.39 -18.99
N LEU A 49 50.54 11.31 -19.40
CA LEU A 49 49.46 12.19 -18.92
C LEU A 49 49.12 12.00 -17.44
N ASN A 50 49.10 10.75 -16.94
CA ASN A 50 48.92 10.51 -15.50
C ASN A 50 50.13 11.02 -14.69
N GLN A 51 51.33 10.98 -15.26
CA GLN A 51 52.51 11.57 -14.63
C GLN A 51 52.42 13.10 -14.60
N LEU A 52 51.99 13.74 -15.70
CA LEU A 52 51.75 15.20 -15.74
C LEU A 52 50.64 15.65 -14.78
N TRP A 53 49.63 14.82 -14.54
CA TRP A 53 48.61 15.05 -13.51
C TRP A 53 49.20 14.97 -12.09
N ASN A 54 50.02 13.95 -11.79
CA ASN A 54 50.75 13.85 -10.52
C ASN A 54 51.67 15.05 -10.30
N ASP A 55 52.33 15.53 -11.35
CA ASP A 55 53.22 16.70 -11.33
C ASP A 55 52.43 18.03 -11.24
N GLY A 56 51.10 17.99 -11.22
CA GLY A 56 50.22 19.15 -11.04
C GLY A 56 50.04 20.03 -12.28
N LEU A 57 50.45 19.55 -13.46
CA LEU A 57 50.43 20.27 -14.74
C LEU A 57 49.20 19.96 -15.60
N ALA A 58 48.48 18.88 -15.29
CA ALA A 58 47.27 18.47 -16.01
C ALA A 58 46.09 18.23 -15.06
N ILE A 59 44.87 18.40 -15.58
CA ILE A 59 43.60 18.11 -14.90
C ILE A 59 42.99 16.87 -15.53
N LYS A 60 42.40 16.01 -14.70
CA LYS A 60 41.90 14.69 -15.10
C LYS A 60 40.43 14.53 -14.75
N SER A 61 39.62 13.97 -15.65
CA SER A 61 38.24 13.57 -15.35
C SER A 61 38.13 12.13 -14.83
N ARG A 62 37.15 11.87 -13.94
CA ARG A 62 36.84 10.52 -13.42
C ARG A 62 35.95 9.67 -14.33
N GLY A 63 35.34 10.30 -15.35
CA GLY A 63 34.45 9.64 -16.31
C GLY A 63 35.13 8.60 -17.22
N ARG A 64 34.31 7.79 -17.90
CA ARG A 64 34.74 6.92 -19.00
C ARG A 64 34.05 7.40 -20.28
N PRO A 65 34.78 7.91 -21.29
CA PRO A 65 36.24 7.97 -21.38
C PRO A 65 36.90 9.03 -20.47
N VAL A 66 38.17 8.78 -20.11
CA VAL A 66 38.99 9.69 -19.27
C VAL A 66 39.56 10.82 -20.12
N TYR A 67 39.33 12.05 -19.69
CA TYR A 67 39.79 13.26 -20.36
C TYR A 67 40.90 13.96 -19.58
N PHE A 68 41.77 14.65 -20.32
CA PHE A 68 42.87 15.45 -19.79
C PHE A 68 42.84 16.87 -20.36
N LEU A 69 43.15 17.86 -19.52
CA LEU A 69 43.32 19.27 -19.91
C LEU A 69 44.60 19.83 -19.30
N HIS A 70 45.20 20.81 -19.97
CA HIS A 70 46.38 21.50 -19.46
C HIS A 70 45.99 22.54 -18.40
N ARG A 71 46.53 22.45 -17.19
CA ARG A 71 46.11 23.28 -16.05
C ARG A 71 46.30 24.77 -16.30
N GLN A 72 47.51 25.19 -16.66
CA GLN A 72 47.82 26.61 -16.80
C GLN A 72 47.07 27.27 -17.96
N ALA A 73 46.84 26.52 -19.04
CA ALA A 73 46.05 27.01 -20.18
C ALA A 73 44.58 27.18 -19.77
N LEU A 74 44.06 26.25 -18.96
CA LEU A 74 42.70 26.32 -18.44
C LEU A 74 42.51 27.47 -17.42
N GLU A 75 43.45 27.65 -16.49
CA GLU A 75 43.45 28.79 -15.54
C GLU A 75 43.46 30.13 -16.28
N THR A 76 44.24 30.24 -17.35
CA THR A 76 44.28 31.43 -18.22
C THR A 76 42.94 31.66 -18.92
N MET A 77 42.27 30.59 -19.35
CA MET A 77 40.96 30.67 -20.01
C MET A 77 39.82 31.02 -19.03
N LEU A 78 39.90 30.54 -17.78
CA LEU A 78 38.88 30.78 -16.74
C LEU A 78 39.10 32.09 -15.97
N GLY A 79 40.29 32.71 -16.08
CA GLY A 79 40.62 33.93 -15.36
C GLY A 79 40.77 33.75 -13.84
N ARG A 80 40.87 32.50 -13.35
CA ARG A 80 41.08 32.14 -11.93
C ARG A 80 42.13 31.04 -11.80
N GLN A 81 42.82 31.00 -10.66
CA GLN A 81 43.67 29.85 -10.32
C GLN A 81 42.80 28.70 -9.81
N LEU A 82 43.14 27.48 -10.20
CA LEU A 82 42.41 26.28 -9.78
C LEU A 82 43.05 25.70 -8.51
N GLU A 83 42.21 25.36 -7.54
CA GLU A 83 42.64 24.76 -6.27
C GLU A 83 43.11 23.31 -6.46
N GLU A 84 43.81 22.73 -5.47
CA GLU A 84 44.30 21.34 -5.58
C GLU A 84 43.15 20.32 -5.66
N SER A 85 41.99 20.64 -5.07
CA SER A 85 40.75 19.86 -5.13
C SER A 85 40.15 19.78 -6.54
N GLU A 86 40.45 20.75 -7.42
CA GLU A 86 39.92 20.86 -8.80
C GLU A 86 40.83 20.18 -9.84
N ARG A 87 41.91 19.48 -9.41
CA ARG A 87 42.80 18.72 -10.31
C ARG A 87 42.18 17.41 -10.81
N GLU A 88 41.22 16.88 -10.08
CA GLU A 88 40.49 15.68 -10.45
C GLU A 88 38.99 15.93 -10.34
N VAL A 89 38.35 16.10 -11.49
CA VAL A 89 36.93 16.48 -11.61
C VAL A 89 36.07 15.30 -12.06
N ARG A 90 34.75 15.35 -11.79
CA ARG A 90 33.84 14.27 -12.24
C ARG A 90 33.60 14.39 -13.74
N SER A 91 33.28 15.60 -14.20
CA SER A 91 33.19 16.01 -15.59
C SER A 91 34.09 17.21 -15.87
N VAL A 92 34.45 17.41 -17.14
CA VAL A 92 35.22 18.58 -17.60
C VAL A 92 34.43 19.88 -17.38
N ALA A 93 33.10 19.81 -17.42
CA ALA A 93 32.23 20.95 -17.15
C ALA A 93 32.34 21.46 -15.70
N ASP A 94 32.73 20.60 -14.74
CA ASP A 94 32.87 20.98 -13.33
C ASP A 94 34.01 21.99 -13.08
N VAL A 95 34.91 22.18 -14.06
CA VAL A 95 36.04 23.12 -13.93
C VAL A 95 35.63 24.55 -14.28
N LEU A 96 34.54 24.71 -15.04
CA LEU A 96 33.95 26.03 -15.26
C LEU A 96 33.55 26.61 -13.89
N PRO A 97 33.74 27.92 -13.64
CA PRO A 97 33.10 28.53 -12.49
C PRO A 97 31.63 28.15 -12.58
N HIS A 98 31.06 27.70 -11.46
CA HIS A 98 29.61 27.62 -11.33
C HIS A 98 29.10 29.02 -11.64
N GLU A 99 28.71 29.28 -12.89
CA GLU A 99 27.49 30.02 -13.10
C GLU A 99 26.48 29.16 -12.36
N GLU A 100 26.21 29.57 -11.11
CA GLU A 100 24.91 29.34 -10.52
C GLU A 100 23.96 29.67 -11.66
N HIS A 101 23.43 28.63 -12.31
CA HIS A 101 22.19 28.75 -13.00
C HIS A 101 21.22 29.18 -11.89
N TYR A 102 21.16 30.49 -11.67
CA TYR A 102 20.00 31.16 -11.15
C TYR A 102 18.90 30.75 -12.12
N ALA A 103 18.27 29.62 -11.81
CA ALA A 103 16.87 29.45 -12.07
C ALA A 103 16.22 30.78 -11.66
N PRO A 104 15.30 31.33 -12.48
CA PRO A 104 14.66 32.60 -12.16
C PRO A 104 14.25 32.57 -10.68
N ASP A 105 14.76 33.57 -9.96
CA ASP A 105 14.86 33.67 -8.50
C ASP A 105 13.54 33.25 -7.82
N ASP A 106 13.36 31.95 -7.52
CA ASP A 106 12.07 31.45 -7.06
C ASP A 106 11.69 32.21 -5.78
N PRO A 107 10.58 33.00 -5.76
CA PRO A 107 10.23 33.88 -4.66
C PRO A 107 10.05 33.12 -3.34
N PHE A 108 9.72 31.82 -3.40
CA PHE A 108 9.60 30.98 -2.21
C PHE A 108 10.94 30.73 -1.51
N THR A 109 12.09 30.85 -2.18
CA THR A 109 13.41 30.70 -1.54
C THR A 109 13.70 31.79 -0.50
N SER A 110 13.00 32.93 -0.59
CA SER A 110 13.06 34.01 0.39
C SER A 110 12.32 33.68 1.70
N LEU A 111 11.49 32.63 1.70
CA LEU A 111 10.70 32.20 2.84
C LEU A 111 11.56 31.36 3.80
N ILE A 112 11.66 31.77 5.06
CA ILE A 112 12.34 30.98 6.09
C ILE A 112 11.58 29.67 6.32
N GLY A 113 12.27 28.55 6.11
CA GLY A 113 11.70 27.20 6.19
C GLY A 113 11.17 26.62 4.88
N TYR A 114 11.45 27.25 3.72
CA TYR A 114 10.94 26.81 2.40
C TYR A 114 11.33 25.36 2.03
N ASP A 115 12.46 24.88 2.54
CA ASP A 115 13.02 23.54 2.35
C ASP A 115 12.83 22.63 3.58
N ARG A 116 12.34 23.20 4.68
CA ARG A 116 12.13 22.56 5.99
C ARG A 116 10.64 22.54 6.36
N SER A 117 10.20 23.29 7.39
CA SER A 117 8.84 23.21 7.91
C SER A 117 7.74 23.61 6.92
N LEU A 118 8.08 24.36 5.89
CA LEU A 118 7.15 24.86 4.87
C LEU A 118 7.31 24.18 3.51
N ARG A 119 8.14 23.12 3.41
CA ARG A 119 8.41 22.46 2.14
C ARG A 119 7.14 22.00 1.41
N ASP A 120 6.26 21.26 2.10
CA ASP A 120 5.00 20.79 1.53
C ASP A 120 4.08 21.96 1.13
N ALA A 121 4.05 23.03 1.92
CA ALA A 121 3.29 24.23 1.60
C ALA A 121 3.81 24.89 0.31
N VAL A 122 5.13 25.03 0.17
CA VAL A 122 5.79 25.60 -1.01
C VAL A 122 5.55 24.72 -2.25
N GLU A 123 5.71 23.40 -2.14
CA GLU A 123 5.44 22.47 -3.25
C GLU A 123 3.98 22.55 -3.73
N LYS A 124 3.01 22.59 -2.80
CA LYS A 124 1.59 22.81 -3.12
C LYS A 124 1.32 24.17 -3.74
N GLY A 125 1.95 25.23 -3.23
CA GLY A 125 1.85 26.58 -3.76
C GLY A 125 2.36 26.67 -5.21
N ARG A 126 3.52 26.08 -5.48
CA ARG A 126 4.09 25.97 -6.84
C ARG A 126 3.15 25.20 -7.77
N ALA A 127 2.68 24.04 -7.33
CA ALA A 127 1.77 23.20 -8.11
C ALA A 127 0.47 23.94 -8.46
N ALA A 128 -0.10 24.70 -7.51
CA ALA A 128 -1.30 25.49 -7.74
C ALA A 128 -1.13 26.57 -8.82
N VAL A 129 0.06 27.18 -8.89
CA VAL A 129 0.38 28.22 -9.88
C VAL A 129 0.72 27.62 -11.25
N LEU A 130 1.52 26.55 -11.28
CA LEU A 130 2.01 25.93 -12.52
C LEU A 130 0.94 25.12 -13.27
N TYR A 131 -0.11 24.69 -12.59
CA TYR A 131 -1.18 23.94 -13.22
C TYR A 131 -1.85 24.76 -14.34
N PRO A 132 -2.23 24.16 -15.50
CA PRO A 132 -2.91 24.88 -16.56
C PRO A 132 -4.15 25.62 -16.05
N HIS A 133 -4.20 26.93 -16.31
CA HIS A 133 -5.24 27.85 -15.81
C HIS A 133 -5.24 28.11 -14.28
N GLY A 134 -4.28 27.58 -13.52
CA GLY A 134 -4.13 27.76 -12.08
C GLY A 134 -5.21 27.06 -11.25
N LEU A 135 -4.90 26.76 -9.98
CA LEU A 135 -5.84 26.15 -9.03
C LEU A 135 -6.27 27.14 -7.94
N HIS A 136 -7.46 26.92 -7.38
CA HIS A 136 -7.90 27.65 -6.19
C HIS A 136 -7.20 27.08 -4.94
N VAL A 137 -6.86 27.97 -4.02
CA VAL A 137 -6.07 27.62 -2.83
C VAL A 137 -6.77 28.06 -1.56
N LEU A 138 -6.78 27.19 -0.55
CA LEU A 138 -7.19 27.49 0.81
C LEU A 138 -5.97 27.43 1.74
N LEU A 139 -5.61 28.57 2.32
CA LEU A 139 -4.57 28.73 3.32
C LEU A 139 -5.18 28.62 4.73
N THR A 140 -4.73 27.64 5.49
CA THR A 140 -5.13 27.42 6.89
C THR A 140 -3.96 27.68 7.83
N GLY A 141 -4.28 27.99 9.07
CA GLY A 141 -3.31 28.11 10.14
C GLY A 141 -3.65 29.23 11.12
N PRO A 142 -3.03 29.24 12.31
CA PRO A 142 -3.29 30.24 13.34
C PRO A 142 -3.12 31.71 12.87
N SER A 143 -3.61 32.65 13.67
CA SER A 143 -3.40 34.08 13.38
C SER A 143 -1.91 34.43 13.44
N GLY A 144 -1.47 35.28 12.51
CA GLY A 144 -0.10 35.79 12.47
C GLY A 144 0.98 34.82 11.99
N VAL A 145 0.65 33.71 11.32
CA VAL A 145 1.65 32.77 10.73
C VAL A 145 2.19 33.17 9.36
N GLY A 146 1.63 34.22 8.74
CA GLY A 146 2.08 34.74 7.44
C GLY A 146 1.28 34.27 6.22
N LYS A 147 0.00 33.93 6.36
CA LYS A 147 -0.89 33.52 5.24
C LYS A 147 -0.91 34.53 4.08
N THR A 148 -1.09 35.81 4.38
CA THR A 148 -1.09 36.90 3.39
C THR A 148 0.24 36.98 2.64
N PHE A 149 1.36 36.90 3.37
CA PHE A 149 2.70 36.92 2.78
C PHE A 149 2.93 35.69 1.87
N PHE A 150 2.45 34.52 2.28
CA PHE A 150 2.54 33.32 1.46
C PHE A 150 1.74 33.46 0.14
N ALA A 151 0.54 34.03 0.21
CA ALA A 151 -0.27 34.32 -0.97
C ALA A 151 0.39 35.36 -1.91
N GLU A 152 1.05 36.38 -1.35
CA GLU A 152 1.85 37.34 -2.14
C GLU A 152 3.02 36.65 -2.84
N LEU A 153 3.69 35.69 -2.20
CA LEU A 153 4.77 34.91 -2.82
C LEU A 153 4.23 34.03 -3.96
N MET A 154 3.08 33.38 -3.77
CA MET A 154 2.42 32.64 -4.85
C MET A 154 2.12 33.53 -6.06
N HIS A 155 1.63 34.75 -5.82
CA HIS A 155 1.37 35.72 -6.89
C HIS A 155 2.66 36.18 -7.58
N ARG A 156 3.73 36.48 -6.84
CA ARG A 156 5.03 36.82 -7.43
C ARG A 156 5.57 35.70 -8.30
N PHE A 157 5.48 34.46 -7.81
CA PHE A 157 5.88 33.29 -8.59
C PHE A 157 5.02 33.15 -9.86
N ALA A 158 3.72 33.43 -9.78
CA ALA A 158 2.85 33.45 -10.96
C ALA A 158 3.23 34.56 -11.97
N CYS A 159 3.64 35.73 -11.50
CA CYS A 159 4.11 36.81 -12.35
C CYS A 159 5.40 36.44 -13.11
N GLU A 160 6.30 35.68 -12.48
CA GLU A 160 7.54 35.21 -13.12
C GLU A 160 7.28 34.11 -14.17
N GLN A 161 6.28 33.27 -13.95
CA GLN A 161 5.89 32.20 -14.88
C GLN A 161 4.99 32.69 -16.03
N ALA A 162 4.40 33.89 -15.90
CA ALA A 162 3.49 34.42 -16.90
C ALA A 162 4.24 34.93 -18.16
N SER A 163 3.97 34.33 -19.32
CA SER A 163 4.54 34.76 -20.61
C SER A 163 3.81 35.97 -21.24
N GLY A 164 3.01 36.72 -20.46
CA GLY A 164 2.07 37.73 -20.95
C GLY A 164 1.85 38.90 -19.98
N ALA A 165 0.61 39.39 -19.88
CA ALA A 165 0.26 40.47 -18.95
C ALA A 165 0.42 40.01 -17.50
N ILE A 166 0.95 40.88 -16.64
CA ILE A 166 1.12 40.61 -15.21
C ILE A 166 -0.26 40.37 -14.60
N PRO A 167 -0.52 39.20 -14.00
CA PRO A 167 -1.82 38.91 -13.42
C PRO A 167 -2.11 39.89 -12.27
N PRO A 168 -3.30 40.51 -12.17
CA PRO A 168 -3.63 41.36 -11.04
C PRO A 168 -3.72 40.54 -9.73
N LEU A 169 -3.33 41.14 -8.60
CA LEU A 169 -3.61 40.62 -7.27
C LEU A 169 -4.51 41.60 -6.54
N VAL A 170 -5.73 41.16 -6.23
CA VAL A 170 -6.70 41.93 -5.44
C VAL A 170 -6.79 41.32 -4.06
N TYR A 171 -6.55 42.13 -3.02
CA TYR A 171 -6.67 41.72 -1.63
C TYR A 171 -7.98 42.22 -1.03
N PHE A 172 -8.67 41.35 -0.29
CA PHE A 172 -9.86 41.71 0.47
C PHE A 172 -9.91 40.99 1.81
N ASN A 173 -10.01 41.75 2.89
CA ASN A 173 -10.21 41.19 4.23
C ASN A 173 -11.71 41.12 4.54
N CYS A 174 -12.26 39.91 4.63
CA CYS A 174 -13.68 39.71 4.92
C CYS A 174 -14.09 40.16 6.33
N ALA A 175 -13.13 40.31 7.26
CA ALA A 175 -13.41 40.79 8.61
C ALA A 175 -13.85 42.26 8.65
N GLU A 176 -13.43 43.10 7.69
CA GLU A 176 -13.71 44.55 7.68
C GLU A 176 -15.21 44.86 7.55
N TYR A 177 -15.96 44.00 6.85
CA TYR A 177 -17.39 44.17 6.58
C TYR A 177 -18.24 43.01 7.13
N ALA A 178 -17.69 42.19 8.03
CA ALA A 178 -18.34 40.97 8.54
C ALA A 178 -19.71 41.23 9.20
N HIS A 179 -19.90 42.41 9.80
CA HIS A 179 -21.15 42.82 10.43
C HIS A 179 -22.20 43.37 9.46
N ASN A 180 -21.85 43.52 8.17
CA ASN A 180 -22.78 43.95 7.12
C ASN A 180 -22.62 43.07 5.86
N PRO A 181 -23.28 41.89 5.82
CA PRO A 181 -23.16 40.93 4.72
C PRO A 181 -23.56 41.48 3.35
N GLU A 182 -24.48 42.44 3.31
CA GLU A 182 -24.92 43.10 2.07
C GLU A 182 -23.81 43.99 1.50
N LEU A 183 -23.17 44.82 2.34
CA LEU A 183 -22.01 45.62 1.93
C LEU A 183 -20.85 44.74 1.52
N LEU A 184 -20.57 43.67 2.26
CA LEU A 184 -19.51 42.72 1.91
C LEU A 184 -19.77 42.11 0.52
N SER A 185 -20.97 41.56 0.29
CA SER A 185 -21.37 41.01 -1.00
C SER A 185 -21.29 42.05 -2.13
N SER A 186 -21.69 43.29 -1.83
CA SER A 186 -21.66 44.42 -2.75
C SER A 186 -20.23 44.81 -3.15
N HIS A 187 -19.27 44.74 -2.23
CA HIS A 187 -17.86 44.97 -2.52
C HIS A 187 -17.26 43.83 -3.35
N LEU A 188 -17.55 42.56 -3.02
CA LEU A 188 -17.01 41.42 -3.74
C LEU A 188 -17.55 41.32 -5.18
N PHE A 189 -18.88 41.34 -5.35
CA PHE A 189 -19.53 41.05 -6.63
C PHE A 189 -19.94 42.30 -7.41
N GLY A 190 -19.91 43.48 -6.79
CA GLY A 190 -20.44 44.71 -7.38
C GLY A 190 -21.96 44.76 -7.33
N HIS A 191 -22.53 45.92 -7.64
CA HIS A 191 -23.98 46.11 -7.68
C HIS A 191 -24.39 47.13 -8.73
N ARG A 192 -25.62 46.96 -9.23
CA ARG A 192 -26.28 47.98 -10.05
C ARG A 192 -27.02 48.98 -9.16
N GLN A 193 -27.16 50.21 -9.65
CA GLN A 193 -28.01 51.22 -9.01
C GLN A 193 -29.40 50.64 -8.71
N GLY A 194 -29.87 50.76 -7.47
CA GLY A 194 -31.15 50.23 -7.01
C GLY A 194 -31.18 48.75 -6.61
N ALA A 195 -30.02 48.08 -6.51
CA ALA A 195 -29.95 46.66 -6.12
C ALA A 195 -30.36 46.39 -4.66
N PHE A 196 -30.15 47.35 -3.75
CA PHE A 196 -30.53 47.31 -2.33
C PHE A 196 -30.69 48.74 -1.80
N THR A 197 -31.23 48.91 -0.58
CA THR A 197 -31.41 50.22 0.04
C THR A 197 -30.05 50.88 0.32
N GLY A 198 -29.73 51.96 -0.41
CA GLY A 198 -28.44 52.67 -0.34
C GLY A 198 -27.55 52.51 -1.59
N ALA A 199 -27.94 51.66 -2.55
CA ALA A 199 -27.26 51.49 -3.85
C ALA A 199 -27.56 52.65 -4.82
N ASN A 200 -27.06 53.86 -4.51
CA ASN A 200 -27.36 55.08 -5.26
C ASN A 200 -26.63 55.18 -6.61
N GLU A 201 -25.57 54.40 -6.80
CA GLU A 201 -24.72 54.39 -8.00
C GLU A 201 -24.40 52.95 -8.43
N HIS A 202 -23.86 52.77 -9.63
CA HIS A 202 -23.34 51.48 -10.09
C HIS A 202 -21.89 51.30 -9.64
N LYS A 203 -21.54 50.17 -9.03
CA LYS A 203 -20.19 49.89 -8.53
C LYS A 203 -19.67 48.54 -9.03
N THR A 204 -18.45 48.54 -9.58
CA THR A 204 -17.75 47.31 -10.01
C THR A 204 -17.25 46.52 -8.80
N GLY A 205 -17.31 45.19 -8.89
CA GLY A 205 -16.90 44.28 -7.81
C GLY A 205 -15.40 43.98 -7.83
N LEU A 206 -14.87 43.56 -6.69
CA LEU A 206 -13.47 43.11 -6.57
C LEU A 206 -13.17 41.86 -7.40
N VAL A 207 -14.16 41.00 -7.61
CA VAL A 207 -14.07 39.86 -8.53
C VAL A 207 -13.72 40.34 -9.95
N GLU A 208 -14.41 41.37 -10.45
CA GLU A 208 -14.17 41.95 -11.78
C GLU A 208 -12.79 42.61 -11.90
N GLN A 209 -12.33 43.24 -10.81
CA GLN A 209 -10.99 43.85 -10.76
C GLN A 209 -9.86 42.81 -10.77
N ALA A 210 -10.15 41.58 -10.35
CA ALA A 210 -9.18 40.48 -10.30
C ALA A 210 -9.15 39.63 -11.58
N ASP A 211 -9.93 39.98 -12.61
CA ASP A 211 -10.03 39.20 -13.85
C ASP A 211 -8.65 39.00 -14.50
N GLY A 212 -8.37 37.77 -14.92
CA GLY A 212 -7.08 37.33 -15.43
C GLY A 212 -6.02 37.05 -14.36
N GLY A 213 -6.31 37.22 -13.07
CA GLY A 213 -5.34 37.11 -11.98
C GLY A 213 -5.86 36.40 -10.74
N TYR A 214 -5.55 36.97 -9.57
CA TYR A 214 -5.75 36.37 -8.25
C TYR A 214 -6.59 37.28 -7.34
N LEU A 215 -7.53 36.67 -6.61
CA LEU A 215 -8.31 37.34 -5.56
C LEU A 215 -8.01 36.66 -4.23
N LEU A 216 -7.35 37.39 -3.33
CA LEU A 216 -7.02 36.96 -1.98
C LEU A 216 -8.13 37.38 -1.02
N LEU A 217 -8.85 36.39 -0.48
CA LEU A 217 -9.91 36.56 0.51
C LEU A 217 -9.38 36.15 1.89
N ASP A 218 -9.00 37.14 2.71
CA ASP A 218 -8.56 36.89 4.08
C ASP A 218 -9.74 36.79 5.04
N GLU A 219 -9.59 35.95 6.05
CA GLU A 219 -10.65 35.56 7.00
C GLU A 219 -11.97 35.16 6.31
N VAL A 220 -11.88 34.29 5.30
CA VAL A 220 -13.01 33.84 4.46
C VAL A 220 -14.16 33.21 5.26
N HIS A 221 -13.89 32.71 6.48
CA HIS A 221 -14.92 32.22 7.40
C HIS A 221 -15.89 33.31 7.86
N ARG A 222 -15.53 34.59 7.73
CA ARG A 222 -16.40 35.74 8.01
C ARG A 222 -17.43 36.00 6.92
N LEU A 223 -17.31 35.34 5.77
CA LEU A 223 -18.38 35.32 4.78
C LEU A 223 -19.59 34.56 5.33
N SER A 224 -20.77 35.15 5.18
CA SER A 224 -22.02 34.42 5.41
C SER A 224 -22.09 33.20 4.49
N TYR A 225 -22.89 32.20 4.87
CA TYR A 225 -23.09 31.00 4.04
C TYR A 225 -23.57 31.36 2.63
N GLU A 226 -24.49 32.31 2.49
CA GLU A 226 -24.93 32.83 1.18
C GLU A 226 -23.79 33.47 0.39
N GLY A 227 -22.86 34.17 1.06
CA GLY A 227 -21.67 34.73 0.44
C GLY A 227 -20.73 33.65 -0.09
N GLN A 228 -20.55 32.57 0.67
CA GLN A 228 -19.77 31.40 0.23
C GLN A 228 -20.43 30.70 -0.97
N GLU A 229 -21.76 30.56 -0.98
CA GLU A 229 -22.49 29.96 -2.11
C GLU A 229 -22.36 30.77 -3.40
N LYS A 230 -22.36 32.10 -3.30
CA LYS A 230 -22.15 32.97 -4.48
C LYS A 230 -20.78 32.75 -5.13
N LEU A 231 -19.77 32.35 -4.36
CA LEU A 231 -18.45 31.99 -4.90
C LEU A 231 -18.46 30.67 -5.69
N PHE A 232 -19.45 29.78 -5.51
CA PHE A 232 -19.51 28.50 -6.25
C PHE A 232 -19.58 28.69 -7.76
N SER A 233 -20.28 29.73 -8.23
CA SER A 233 -20.37 30.00 -9.67
C SER A 233 -19.00 30.34 -10.27
N ILE A 234 -18.13 31.00 -9.50
CA ILE A 234 -16.76 31.31 -9.88
C ILE A 234 -15.90 30.05 -9.82
N LEU A 235 -15.96 29.30 -8.71
CA LEU A 235 -15.20 28.08 -8.49
C LEU A 235 -15.50 26.97 -9.51
N ASP A 236 -16.76 26.84 -9.92
CA ASP A 236 -17.22 25.74 -10.78
C ASP A 236 -17.18 26.09 -12.27
N LYS A 237 -17.55 27.32 -12.63
CA LYS A 237 -17.81 27.73 -14.03
C LYS A 237 -16.98 28.92 -14.48
N GLY A 238 -16.26 29.60 -13.59
CA GLY A 238 -15.62 30.88 -13.91
C GLY A 238 -16.65 31.94 -14.29
N GLU A 239 -17.80 31.98 -13.62
CA GLU A 239 -18.87 32.93 -13.91
C GLU A 239 -19.34 33.65 -12.65
N TYR A 240 -19.68 34.94 -12.78
CA TYR A 240 -20.30 35.70 -11.68
C TYR A 240 -21.43 36.61 -12.15
N ARG A 241 -22.25 37.07 -11.20
CA ARG A 241 -23.34 38.02 -11.42
C ARG A 241 -23.28 39.16 -10.40
N PRO A 242 -23.29 40.43 -10.84
CA PRO A 242 -23.45 41.57 -9.94
C PRO A 242 -24.81 41.57 -9.23
N LEU A 243 -24.87 42.16 -8.05
CA LEU A 243 -26.12 42.26 -7.28
C LEU A 243 -27.16 43.12 -8.01
N GLY A 244 -28.41 42.66 -7.99
CA GLY A 244 -29.56 43.35 -8.61
C GLY A 244 -29.63 43.21 -10.14
N VAL A 245 -28.81 42.36 -10.75
CA VAL A 245 -28.79 42.13 -12.21
C VAL A 245 -29.32 40.74 -12.55
N SER A 246 -30.37 40.67 -13.36
CA SER A 246 -30.99 39.43 -13.85
C SER A 246 -30.48 38.97 -15.22
N SER A 247 -29.47 39.64 -15.79
CA SER A 247 -28.89 39.29 -17.09
C SER A 247 -28.06 38.01 -17.05
N GLN A 248 -27.62 37.55 -18.23
CA GLN A 248 -26.69 36.43 -18.35
C GLN A 248 -25.43 36.63 -17.48
N PRO A 249 -24.90 35.53 -16.89
CA PRO A 249 -23.69 35.59 -16.07
C PRO A 249 -22.50 36.04 -16.90
N ARG A 250 -21.55 36.75 -16.28
CA ARG A 250 -20.31 37.20 -16.92
C ARG A 250 -19.24 36.14 -16.70
N SER A 251 -18.58 35.71 -17.79
CA SER A 251 -17.41 34.83 -17.74
C SER A 251 -16.20 35.62 -17.22
N ILE A 252 -15.44 35.02 -16.31
CA ILE A 252 -14.30 35.63 -15.63
C ILE A 252 -13.22 34.58 -15.33
N SER A 253 -11.95 34.96 -15.43
CA SER A 253 -10.82 34.07 -15.15
C SER A 253 -10.07 34.53 -13.89
N VAL A 254 -10.55 34.15 -12.70
CA VAL A 254 -9.96 34.52 -11.41
C VAL A 254 -9.56 33.30 -10.60
N ARG A 255 -8.38 33.34 -9.97
CA ARG A 255 -7.92 32.32 -9.02
C ARG A 255 -8.14 32.82 -7.61
N LEU A 256 -9.01 32.14 -6.86
CA LEU A 256 -9.23 32.44 -5.46
C LEU A 256 -8.08 31.88 -4.59
N ILE A 257 -7.52 32.74 -3.74
CA ILE A 257 -6.70 32.35 -2.61
C ILE A 257 -7.49 32.72 -1.35
N CYS A 258 -8.04 31.73 -0.67
CA CYS A 258 -8.84 31.92 0.54
C CYS A 258 -7.96 31.68 1.76
N ALA A 259 -8.03 32.53 2.78
CA ALA A 259 -7.31 32.34 4.04
C ALA A 259 -8.28 32.30 5.22
N THR A 260 -8.01 31.43 6.20
CA THR A 260 -8.79 31.34 7.44
C THR A 260 -7.92 31.07 8.65
N THR A 261 -8.25 31.69 9.77
CA THR A 261 -7.70 31.37 11.11
C THR A 261 -8.52 30.33 11.86
N GLU A 262 -9.77 30.10 11.47
CA GLU A 262 -10.65 29.13 12.10
C GLU A 262 -10.53 27.73 11.48
N PRO A 263 -10.77 26.67 12.27
CA PRO A 263 -10.76 25.30 11.78
C PRO A 263 -11.82 25.11 10.67
N VAL A 264 -11.35 24.61 9.54
CA VAL A 264 -12.11 24.50 8.30
C VAL A 264 -13.43 23.72 8.50
N GLY A 265 -13.39 22.62 9.26
CA GLY A 265 -14.54 21.73 9.47
C GLY A 265 -15.76 22.34 10.17
N SER A 266 -15.58 23.43 10.92
CA SER A 266 -16.68 24.13 11.62
C SER A 266 -17.04 25.47 11.02
N ALA A 267 -16.09 26.15 10.37
CA ALA A 267 -16.24 27.55 9.97
C ALA A 267 -16.63 27.75 8.50
N LEU A 268 -16.38 26.76 7.64
CA LEU A 268 -16.68 26.81 6.20
C LEU A 268 -17.69 25.74 5.79
N LEU A 269 -18.51 26.01 4.79
CA LEU A 269 -19.41 25.01 4.21
C LEU A 269 -18.60 23.83 3.66
N ARG A 270 -19.04 22.60 3.94
CA ARG A 270 -18.42 21.38 3.35
C ARG A 270 -18.43 21.42 1.81
N THR A 271 -19.45 22.03 1.22
CA THR A 271 -19.55 22.24 -0.23
C THR A 271 -18.51 23.24 -0.74
N PHE A 272 -18.19 24.28 0.03
CA PHE A 272 -17.14 25.24 -0.31
C PHE A 272 -15.76 24.58 -0.27
N GLN A 273 -15.47 23.79 0.76
CA GLN A 273 -14.19 23.09 0.92
C GLN A 273 -13.90 22.12 -0.24
N ARG A 274 -14.90 21.34 -0.66
CA ARG A 274 -14.75 20.35 -1.74
C ARG A 274 -14.45 20.98 -3.10
N ARG A 275 -14.74 22.27 -3.28
CA ARG A 275 -14.54 22.99 -4.53
C ARG A 275 -13.16 23.64 -4.64
N ILE A 276 -12.41 23.72 -3.54
CA ILE A 276 -11.04 24.21 -3.52
C ILE A 276 -10.09 23.02 -3.66
N GLN A 277 -9.27 23.02 -4.71
CA GLN A 277 -8.43 21.87 -5.07
C GLN A 277 -7.19 21.74 -4.19
N VAL A 278 -6.64 22.85 -3.69
CA VAL A 278 -5.39 22.86 -2.93
C VAL A 278 -5.62 23.44 -1.55
N CYS A 279 -5.34 22.65 -0.50
CA CYS A 279 -5.36 23.10 0.89
C CYS A 279 -3.92 23.10 1.45
N ILE A 280 -3.49 24.26 1.97
CA ILE A 280 -2.15 24.48 2.51
C ILE A 280 -2.26 24.90 3.97
N ASP A 281 -1.70 24.09 4.87
CA ASP A 281 -1.65 24.40 6.29
C ASP A 281 -0.30 25.03 6.66
N LEU A 282 -0.34 26.22 7.25
CA LEU A 282 0.86 26.94 7.68
C LEU A 282 1.07 26.74 9.19
N PRO A 283 2.17 26.09 9.61
CA PRO A 283 2.43 25.82 11.02
C PRO A 283 2.67 27.10 11.82
N GLY A 284 2.21 27.06 13.08
CA GLY A 284 2.50 28.08 14.08
C GLY A 284 3.99 28.15 14.41
N ILE A 285 4.45 29.26 14.99
CA ILE A 285 5.89 29.49 15.24
C ILE A 285 6.51 28.41 16.13
N ARG A 286 5.73 27.85 17.06
CA ARG A 286 6.15 26.78 17.99
C ARG A 286 6.23 25.39 17.38
N GLN A 287 5.62 25.21 16.20
CA GLN A 287 5.68 23.96 15.44
C GLN A 287 6.88 23.96 14.47
N ARG A 288 7.62 25.08 14.39
CA ARG A 288 8.84 25.23 13.59
C ARG A 288 10.07 24.91 14.43
N SER A 289 11.14 24.50 13.76
CA SER A 289 12.44 24.20 14.38
C SER A 289 13.01 25.41 15.12
N VAL A 290 13.89 25.18 16.11
CA VAL A 290 14.50 26.27 16.89
C VAL A 290 15.37 27.15 15.99
N GLU A 291 16.01 26.56 15.00
CA GLU A 291 16.80 27.22 13.96
C GLU A 291 15.94 28.20 13.16
N GLU A 292 14.79 27.76 12.64
CA GLU A 292 13.86 28.64 11.93
C GLU A 292 13.34 29.78 12.80
N GLN A 293 13.12 29.53 14.10
CA GLN A 293 12.73 30.58 15.05
C GLN A 293 13.85 31.61 15.25
N ILE A 294 15.11 31.17 15.38
CA ILE A 294 16.27 32.05 15.46
C ILE A 294 16.42 32.86 14.16
N GLU A 295 16.31 32.21 12.99
CA GLU A 295 16.35 32.86 11.68
C GLU A 295 15.25 33.93 11.54
N LEU A 296 14.04 33.68 12.02
CA LEU A 296 12.95 34.65 12.06
C LEU A 296 13.30 35.85 12.94
N ILE A 297 13.78 35.61 14.17
CA ILE A 297 14.18 36.68 15.11
C ILE A 297 15.27 37.54 14.50
N VAL A 298 16.36 36.92 14.03
CA VAL A 298 17.49 37.62 13.42
C VAL A 298 17.06 38.34 12.14
N GLY A 299 16.22 37.73 11.32
CA GLY A 299 15.67 38.35 10.12
C GLY A 299 14.86 39.61 10.41
N PHE A 300 14.04 39.62 11.48
CA PHE A 300 13.31 40.82 11.90
C PHE A 300 14.25 41.89 12.47
N LEU A 301 15.21 41.51 13.32
CA LEU A 301 16.22 42.44 13.84
C LEU A 301 17.05 43.08 12.72
N GLN A 302 17.39 42.31 11.69
CA GLN A 302 18.07 42.80 10.50
C GLN A 302 17.23 43.80 9.71
N ARG A 303 15.92 43.55 9.55
CA ARG A 303 15.00 44.50 8.90
C ARG A 303 14.92 45.82 9.67
N GLU A 304 14.87 45.75 11.00
CA GLU A 304 14.88 46.95 11.84
C GLU A 304 16.25 47.66 11.81
N SER A 305 17.36 46.92 11.82
CA SER A 305 18.70 47.48 11.63
C SER A 305 18.80 48.30 10.34
N ARG A 306 18.28 47.77 9.22
CA ARG A 306 18.22 48.50 7.94
C ARG A 306 17.34 49.74 7.99
N LYS A 307 16.19 49.65 8.68
CA LYS A 307 15.24 50.77 8.80
C LYS A 307 15.77 51.90 9.69
N ILE A 308 16.52 51.55 10.72
CA ILE A 308 17.08 52.48 11.72
C ILE A 308 18.48 52.98 11.30
N GLU A 309 19.07 52.36 10.27
CA GLU A 309 20.44 52.63 9.78
C GLU A 309 21.51 52.47 10.87
N ARG A 310 21.30 51.54 11.80
CA ARG A 310 22.23 51.22 12.89
C ARG A 310 22.38 49.72 13.06
N THR A 311 23.52 49.28 13.58
CA THR A 311 23.74 47.86 13.93
C THR A 311 22.92 47.53 15.17
N VAL A 312 22.15 46.44 15.15
CA VAL A 312 21.37 46.01 16.32
C VAL A 312 22.14 44.92 17.06
N SER A 313 22.48 45.16 18.32
CA SER A 313 23.22 44.23 19.15
C SER A 313 22.30 43.60 20.19
N ILE A 314 22.12 42.29 20.17
CA ILE A 314 21.25 41.56 21.10
C ILE A 314 22.07 40.73 22.09
N ASP A 315 21.71 40.79 23.36
CA ASP A 315 22.30 39.91 24.38
C ASP A 315 21.70 38.49 24.35
N LYS A 316 22.50 37.52 24.80
CA LYS A 316 22.12 36.10 24.83
C LYS A 316 20.84 35.85 25.65
N PRO A 317 20.65 36.44 26.84
CA PRO A 317 19.42 36.25 27.61
C PRO A 317 18.16 36.77 26.91
N LEU A 318 18.22 37.87 26.17
CA LEU A 318 17.07 38.43 25.45
C LEU A 318 16.69 37.57 24.25
N LEU A 319 17.67 37.01 23.52
CA LEU A 319 17.38 36.05 22.44
C LEU A 319 16.69 34.80 22.99
N LEU A 320 17.18 34.24 24.10
CA LEU A 320 16.55 33.09 24.76
C LEU A 320 15.16 33.42 25.30
N TRP A 321 14.93 34.66 25.76
CA TRP A 321 13.60 35.13 26.17
C TRP A 321 12.64 35.19 24.98
N LEU A 322 13.07 35.74 23.83
CA LEU A 322 12.26 35.79 22.62
C LEU A 322 11.85 34.40 22.13
N LEU A 323 12.75 33.41 22.21
CA LEU A 323 12.47 32.01 21.85
C LEU A 323 11.43 31.33 22.77
N ASN A 324 11.32 31.77 24.03
CA ASN A 324 10.45 31.15 25.02
C ASN A 324 9.15 31.93 25.29
N LYS A 325 9.03 33.14 24.75
CA LYS A 325 7.86 33.99 24.95
C LYS A 325 6.58 33.30 24.44
N SER A 326 5.46 33.50 25.14
CA SER A 326 4.13 33.11 24.63
C SER A 326 3.70 34.06 23.51
N LEU A 327 3.64 33.52 22.30
CA LEU A 327 3.27 34.25 21.09
C LEU A 327 1.91 33.76 20.58
N GLU A 328 0.83 34.29 21.16
CA GLU A 328 -0.55 34.01 20.72
C GLU A 328 -0.78 34.46 19.26
N GLY A 329 -0.18 35.58 18.86
CA GLY A 329 -0.19 36.09 17.49
C GLY A 329 0.97 35.59 16.61
N ASN A 330 1.63 34.48 17.00
CA ASN A 330 2.71 33.83 16.25
C ASN A 330 3.79 34.80 15.73
N ILE A 331 4.13 34.70 14.45
CA ILE A 331 5.20 35.44 13.78
C ILE A 331 4.84 36.94 13.70
N GLY A 332 3.56 37.26 13.53
CA GLY A 332 3.05 38.63 13.56
C GLY A 332 3.32 39.33 14.89
N GLN A 333 3.04 38.66 16.00
CA GLN A 333 3.35 39.17 17.33
C GLN A 333 4.86 39.29 17.56
N LEU A 334 5.64 38.29 17.16
CA LEU A 334 7.10 38.33 17.26
C LEU A 334 7.70 39.54 16.53
N LYS A 335 7.22 39.83 15.32
CA LYS A 335 7.64 41.00 14.55
C LYS A 335 7.34 42.30 15.31
N SER A 336 6.12 42.44 15.81
CA SER A 336 5.70 43.64 16.58
C SER A 336 6.48 43.80 17.88
N ASP A 337 6.76 42.70 18.57
CA ASP A 337 7.55 42.70 19.80
C ASP A 337 9.00 43.15 19.54
N ILE A 338 9.65 42.61 18.52
CA ILE A 338 11.00 43.02 18.12
C ILE A 338 11.03 44.49 17.71
N GLN A 339 10.03 44.94 16.94
CA GLN A 339 9.88 46.36 16.58
C GLN A 339 9.77 47.25 17.81
N PHE A 340 8.97 46.85 18.79
CA PHE A 340 8.79 47.59 20.02
C PHE A 340 10.07 47.62 20.88
N LEU A 341 10.79 46.51 20.99
CA LEU A 341 12.09 46.45 21.67
C LEU A 341 13.11 47.39 21.02
N CYS A 342 13.21 47.38 19.69
CA CYS A 342 14.06 48.33 18.95
C CYS A 342 13.65 49.78 19.19
N ALA A 343 12.35 50.09 19.20
CA ALA A 343 11.84 51.43 19.44
C ALA A 343 12.13 51.92 20.88
N GLN A 344 11.97 51.05 21.88
CA GLN A 344 12.31 51.35 23.28
C GLN A 344 13.81 51.64 23.45
N ALA A 345 14.66 50.77 22.90
CA ALA A 345 16.09 50.98 22.92
C ALA A 345 16.49 52.28 22.22
N TRP A 346 15.85 52.60 21.09
CA TRP A 346 16.10 53.83 20.34
C TRP A 346 15.72 55.07 21.14
N ALA A 347 14.53 55.07 21.75
CA ALA A 347 14.06 56.17 22.59
C ALA A 347 14.95 56.38 23.83
N SER A 348 15.42 55.30 24.45
CA SER A 348 16.32 55.37 25.60
C SER A 348 17.74 55.87 25.25
N GLY A 349 18.16 55.71 24.00
CA GLY A 349 19.48 56.08 23.49
C GLY A 349 19.54 57.43 22.77
N MET A 350 18.48 58.25 22.79
CA MET A 350 18.42 59.53 22.06
C MET A 350 19.46 60.57 22.48
N THR A 351 20.15 60.40 23.61
CA THR A 351 21.19 61.31 24.10
C THR A 351 22.62 60.93 23.69
N GLU A 352 22.85 59.76 23.07
CA GLU A 352 24.18 59.29 22.68
C GLU A 352 24.24 58.94 21.18
N HIS A 353 25.17 59.55 20.45
CA HIS A 353 25.46 59.20 19.05
C HIS A 353 26.24 57.87 18.97
N ASN A 354 25.55 56.76 19.24
CA ASN A 354 26.12 55.42 19.07
C ASN A 354 25.59 54.76 17.79
N ASP A 355 26.50 54.25 16.97
CA ASP A 355 26.21 53.49 15.73
C ASP A 355 25.58 52.11 15.99
N THR A 356 25.53 51.70 17.26
CA THR A 356 24.98 50.41 17.70
C THR A 356 23.79 50.60 18.65
N LEU A 357 22.66 49.98 18.32
CA LEU A 357 21.48 49.89 19.17
C LEU A 357 21.58 48.65 20.06
N GLN A 358 21.66 48.82 21.38
CA GLN A 358 21.82 47.70 22.32
C GLN A 358 20.46 47.23 22.83
N LEU A 359 20.16 45.95 22.61
CA LEU A 359 18.99 45.25 23.12
C LEU A 359 19.43 44.31 24.25
N ASP A 360 19.04 44.65 25.47
CA ASP A 360 19.41 43.91 26.67
C ASP A 360 18.20 43.33 27.40
N LYS A 361 18.44 42.31 28.23
CA LYS A 361 17.44 41.69 29.10
C LYS A 361 16.65 42.69 29.97
N ARG A 362 17.20 43.87 30.28
CA ARG A 362 16.50 44.91 31.08
C ARG A 362 15.22 45.41 30.41
N LEU A 363 15.07 45.20 29.10
CA LEU A 363 13.88 45.51 28.32
C LEU A 363 12.80 44.42 28.41
N ALA A 364 13.10 43.29 29.06
CA ALA A 364 12.20 42.14 29.18
C ALA A 364 11.90 41.82 30.65
N GLU A 365 10.61 41.75 30.98
CA GLU A 365 10.14 41.24 32.26
C GLU A 365 10.09 39.70 32.22
N MET A 366 10.55 39.04 33.30
CA MET A 366 10.50 37.59 33.61
C MET A 366 11.75 36.71 33.40
N SER A 367 11.79 35.64 34.20
CA SER A 367 12.76 34.53 34.16
C SER A 367 12.43 33.53 33.06
N VAL A 368 13.45 33.08 32.32
CA VAL A 368 13.34 32.14 31.20
C VAL A 368 13.85 30.77 31.62
N ASN A 369 13.15 29.70 31.25
CA ASN A 369 13.63 28.33 31.33
C ASN A 369 13.89 27.79 29.91
N PRO A 370 15.00 28.18 29.25
CA PRO A 370 15.28 27.73 27.89
C PRO A 370 15.65 26.26 27.87
N THR A 371 15.26 25.57 26.80
CA THR A 371 15.60 24.15 26.59
C THR A 371 17.11 23.99 26.36
N PRO A 372 17.68 22.79 26.64
CA PRO A 372 19.10 22.51 26.39
C PRO A 372 19.52 22.76 24.92
N GLU A 373 18.65 22.43 23.97
CA GLU A 373 18.84 22.66 22.53
C GLU A 373 18.91 24.16 22.19
N GLN A 374 17.97 24.96 22.70
CA GLN A 374 18.00 26.42 22.53
C GLN A 374 19.28 27.02 23.10
N ARG A 375 19.76 26.52 24.25
CA ARG A 375 21.04 26.96 24.82
C ARG A 375 22.18 26.60 23.89
N LEU A 376 22.29 25.35 23.44
CA LEU A 376 23.39 24.92 22.58
C LEU A 376 23.45 25.74 21.28
N LEU A 377 22.33 25.91 20.58
CA LEU A 377 22.28 26.68 19.33
C LEU A 377 22.63 28.15 19.53
N VAL A 378 22.10 28.77 20.60
CA VAL A 378 22.43 30.17 20.94
C VAL A 378 23.89 30.30 21.37
N ASP A 379 24.46 29.32 22.06
CA ASP A 379 25.87 29.32 22.47
C ASP A 379 26.80 29.23 21.26
N THR A 380 26.47 28.34 20.32
CA THR A 380 27.16 28.22 19.03
C THR A 380 27.04 29.51 18.21
N LEU A 381 25.84 30.11 18.17
CA LEU A 381 25.57 31.37 17.46
C LEU A 381 26.39 32.54 18.00
N PHE A 382 26.60 32.60 19.31
CA PHE A 382 27.34 33.68 19.96
C PHE A 382 28.86 33.45 19.95
N ASP A 383 29.32 32.22 19.72
CA ASP A 383 30.76 31.85 19.63
C ASP A 383 31.59 32.44 20.79
N GLY A 384 31.10 32.24 22.02
CA GLY A 384 31.72 32.76 23.25
C GLY A 384 31.58 34.28 23.49
N LYS A 385 30.94 35.04 22.58
CA LYS A 385 30.65 36.48 22.76
C LYS A 385 29.44 36.69 23.66
N ALA A 386 29.39 37.83 24.36
CA ALA A 386 28.26 38.18 25.22
C ALA A 386 27.06 38.76 24.43
N ARG A 387 27.31 39.32 23.25
CA ARG A 387 26.31 39.95 22.38
C ARG A 387 26.52 39.57 20.92
N LEU A 388 25.42 39.47 20.19
CA LEU A 388 25.40 39.23 18.75
C LEU A 388 25.07 40.55 18.04
N ASN A 389 25.98 41.00 17.17
CA ASN A 389 25.76 42.18 16.34
C ASN A 389 25.10 41.77 15.02
N ILE A 390 23.96 42.38 14.72
CA ILE A 390 23.15 42.12 13.54
C ILE A 390 23.21 43.37 12.66
N ASP A 391 23.77 43.19 11.48
CA ASP A 391 23.93 44.17 10.41
C ASP A 391 23.18 43.73 9.14
N ALA A 392 23.25 44.54 8.09
CA ALA A 392 22.55 44.27 6.84
C ALA A 392 22.99 42.97 6.11
N ARG A 393 24.08 42.31 6.52
CA ARG A 393 24.69 41.14 5.85
C ARG A 393 24.81 39.88 6.73
N THR A 394 24.24 39.88 7.94
CA THR A 394 24.44 38.77 8.89
C THR A 394 23.74 37.47 8.48
N LEU A 395 22.57 37.55 7.82
CA LEU A 395 21.74 36.37 7.52
C LEU A 395 22.42 35.33 6.58
N PRO A 396 23.12 35.70 5.49
CA PRO A 396 23.87 34.75 4.67
C PRO A 396 24.96 34.01 5.45
N ALA A 397 25.74 34.70 6.29
CA ALA A 397 26.80 34.10 7.10
C ALA A 397 26.24 33.13 8.17
N LEU A 398 25.03 33.42 8.67
CA LEU A 398 24.31 32.57 9.62
C LEU A 398 23.76 31.31 8.99
N LYS A 399 23.23 31.37 7.76
CA LYS A 399 22.82 30.16 7.01
C LYS A 399 23.98 29.19 6.87
N THR A 400 25.18 29.67 6.53
CA THR A 400 26.38 28.83 6.40
C THR A 400 26.88 28.29 7.74
N SER A 401 26.79 29.06 8.83
CA SER A 401 27.25 28.66 10.17
C SER A 401 26.30 27.69 10.86
N LEU A 402 24.99 27.88 10.69
CA LEU A 402 23.96 26.93 11.14
C LEU A 402 23.96 25.66 10.27
N ALA A 403 24.24 25.78 8.96
CA ALA A 403 24.39 24.64 8.06
C ALA A 403 25.70 23.85 8.27
N THR A 404 26.78 24.46 8.76
CA THR A 404 28.02 23.72 9.11
C THR A 404 27.92 23.01 10.46
N GLY A 405 26.96 23.38 11.31
CA GLY A 405 26.47 22.53 12.40
C GLY A 405 25.51 21.41 11.94
N ALA A 406 25.12 21.41 10.65
CA ALA A 406 24.07 20.56 10.07
C ALA A 406 24.59 19.32 9.32
N GLU A 407 25.74 18.76 9.71
CA GLU A 407 26.05 17.36 9.36
C GLU A 407 25.32 16.34 10.27
N ILE A 408 24.31 16.76 11.05
CA ILE A 408 23.61 15.90 12.01
C ILE A 408 22.08 15.94 11.83
N GLU A 409 21.58 16.03 10.59
CA GLU A 409 20.15 15.90 10.28
C GLU A 409 19.66 14.43 10.17
N GLU A 410 20.54 13.44 10.05
CA GLU A 410 20.09 12.03 9.94
C GLU A 410 19.72 11.37 11.28
N SER A 411 20.20 11.90 12.41
CA SER A 411 19.96 11.25 13.72
C SER A 411 18.60 11.56 14.35
N ASP A 412 17.90 12.59 13.86
CA ASP A 412 16.74 13.21 14.54
C ASP A 412 15.39 12.65 14.08
N LEU A 413 15.35 11.99 12.92
CA LEU A 413 14.14 11.44 12.31
C LEU A 413 13.48 10.35 13.15
N PHE A 414 14.26 9.59 13.92
CA PHE A 414 13.76 8.40 14.62
C PHE A 414 12.90 8.72 15.84
N TYR A 415 13.45 9.47 16.80
CA TYR A 415 12.74 9.82 18.03
C TYR A 415 11.63 10.85 17.79
N SER A 416 11.82 11.79 16.87
CA SER A 416 10.79 12.77 16.49
C SER A 416 9.58 12.11 15.83
N PHE A 417 9.81 11.15 14.92
CA PHE A 417 8.74 10.38 14.28
C PHE A 417 7.97 9.53 15.30
N LEU A 418 8.66 8.75 16.13
CA LEU A 418 8.01 7.93 17.16
C LEU A 418 7.19 8.76 18.15
N THR A 419 7.74 9.91 18.57
CA THR A 419 7.07 10.82 19.49
C THR A 419 5.83 11.43 18.83
N ARG A 420 5.94 11.91 17.59
CA ARG A 420 4.83 12.49 16.82
C ARG A 420 3.70 11.49 16.61
N GLU A 421 4.04 10.28 16.18
CA GLU A 421 3.05 9.25 15.90
C GLU A 421 2.33 8.76 17.16
N TYR A 422 3.05 8.59 18.26
CA TYR A 422 2.42 8.26 19.54
C TYR A 422 1.47 9.37 20.04
N VAL A 423 1.88 10.64 19.94
CA VAL A 423 1.03 11.79 20.31
C VAL A 423 -0.22 11.84 19.45
N ASN A 424 -0.10 11.59 18.15
CA ASN A 424 -1.25 11.51 17.24
C ASN A 424 -2.22 10.40 17.66
N LEU A 425 -1.72 9.18 17.92
CA LEU A 425 -2.56 8.04 18.30
C LEU A 425 -3.28 8.25 19.64
N ARG A 426 -2.63 8.90 20.61
CA ARG A 426 -3.25 9.27 21.88
C ARG A 426 -4.33 10.34 21.70
N ASN A 427 -4.07 11.36 20.90
CA ASN A 427 -5.05 12.42 20.61
C ASN A 427 -6.28 11.87 19.87
N SER A 428 -6.14 10.72 19.19
CA SER A 428 -7.21 10.00 18.52
C SER A 428 -7.99 9.00 19.40
N ASN A 429 -7.72 8.93 20.71
CA ASN A 429 -8.39 7.99 21.65
C ASN A 429 -8.32 6.50 21.23
N VAL A 430 -7.22 6.09 20.59
CA VAL A 430 -7.03 4.69 20.16
C VAL A 430 -6.73 3.79 21.37
N PRO A 431 -7.29 2.57 21.46
CA PRO A 431 -6.99 1.63 22.54
C PRO A 431 -5.49 1.33 22.68
N PRO A 432 -4.99 1.05 23.91
CA PRO A 432 -3.59 0.71 24.19
C PRO A 432 -3.00 -0.41 23.31
N ALA A 433 -3.79 -1.47 23.08
CA ALA A 433 -3.35 -2.62 22.29
C ALA A 433 -3.19 -2.29 20.80
N GLU A 434 -4.10 -1.50 20.24
CA GLU A 434 -4.05 -1.03 18.84
C GLU A 434 -2.92 -0.01 18.64
N THR A 435 -2.71 0.87 19.62
CA THR A 435 -1.57 1.81 19.60
C THR A 435 -0.23 1.08 19.50
N LEU A 436 -0.07 -0.02 20.24
CA LEU A 436 1.13 -0.85 20.18
C LEU A 436 1.29 -1.56 18.83
N ALA A 437 0.21 -2.08 18.25
CA ALA A 437 0.25 -2.70 16.92
C ALA A 437 0.66 -1.69 15.84
N ILE A 438 0.12 -0.47 15.88
CA ILE A 438 0.47 0.59 14.93
C ILE A 438 1.92 1.04 15.10
N LEU A 439 2.39 1.22 16.33
CA LEU A 439 3.79 1.56 16.60
C LEU A 439 4.74 0.44 16.17
N LYS A 440 4.39 -0.83 16.40
CA LYS A 440 5.17 -2.00 15.94
C LYS A 440 5.30 -2.02 14.42
N ASN A 441 4.19 -1.82 13.70
CA ASN A 441 4.18 -1.80 12.23
C ASN A 441 5.05 -0.65 11.70
N LYS A 442 4.93 0.54 12.30
CA LYS A 442 5.73 1.70 11.90
C LYS A 442 7.22 1.53 12.21
N LEU A 443 7.57 0.95 13.36
CA LEU A 443 8.95 0.58 13.68
C LEU A 443 9.50 -0.43 12.66
N SER A 444 8.73 -1.45 12.32
CA SER A 444 9.10 -2.45 11.31
C SER A 444 9.36 -1.79 9.96
N SER A 445 8.51 -0.84 9.54
CA SER A 445 8.73 -0.04 8.34
C SER A 445 10.02 0.79 8.40
N ILE A 446 10.39 1.37 9.55
CA ILE A 446 11.66 2.10 9.67
C ILE A 446 12.87 1.16 9.48
N PHE A 447 12.79 -0.05 10.02
CA PHE A 447 13.83 -1.07 9.88
C PHE A 447 13.91 -1.65 8.45
N GLU A 448 12.77 -1.85 7.78
CA GLU A 448 12.68 -2.43 6.43
C GLU A 448 13.01 -1.41 5.32
N TYR A 449 12.53 -0.16 5.42
CA TYR A 449 12.76 0.86 4.40
C TYR A 449 14.14 1.52 4.47
N GLY A 450 15.01 1.08 5.39
CA GLY A 450 16.39 1.54 5.43
C GLY A 450 16.49 3.07 5.45
N LEU A 451 15.76 3.74 6.35
CA LEU A 451 15.90 5.20 6.54
C LEU A 451 17.32 5.62 6.92
N TYR A 452 18.17 4.65 7.29
CA TYR A 452 19.61 4.81 7.49
C TYR A 452 20.49 4.25 6.35
N SER A 453 19.91 3.72 5.27
CA SER A 453 20.61 3.03 4.18
C SER A 453 20.78 3.89 2.92
N ARG A 454 20.37 5.17 2.93
CA ARG A 454 20.82 6.07 1.86
C ARG A 454 22.30 6.35 2.09
N ASP A 455 23.13 5.80 1.21
CA ASP A 455 24.55 6.08 1.09
C ASP A 455 24.80 7.58 0.93
N SER A 456 24.84 8.33 2.04
CA SER A 456 25.55 9.59 2.10
C SER A 456 27.05 9.26 2.18
N VAL A 457 27.70 9.24 1.00
CA VAL A 457 29.17 9.14 0.87
C VAL A 457 29.84 10.46 1.29
N ALA A 458 29.40 11.06 2.39
CA ALA A 458 30.02 12.22 3.00
C ALA A 458 30.27 11.86 4.47
N HIS A 459 31.50 11.43 4.72
CA HIS A 459 32.15 11.19 6.02
C HIS A 459 31.23 10.86 7.22
N PRO A 460 31.21 9.60 7.71
CA PRO A 460 30.57 9.35 9.01
C PRO A 460 31.20 10.27 10.05
N PRO A 461 30.42 10.90 10.94
CA PRO A 461 30.97 11.73 12.00
C PRO A 461 32.02 10.91 12.74
N ARG A 462 33.27 11.39 12.75
CA ARG A 462 34.38 10.72 13.45
C ARG A 462 34.14 10.84 14.95
N TYR A 463 33.32 9.93 15.49
CA TYR A 463 33.39 9.58 16.89
C TYR A 463 34.79 9.01 17.14
N GLY A 464 35.47 9.43 18.21
CA GLY A 464 36.81 8.92 18.50
C GLY A 464 36.82 7.40 18.63
N ASP A 465 37.93 6.74 18.29
CA ASP A 465 38.07 5.27 18.25
C ASP A 465 37.53 4.57 19.51
N GLN A 466 37.65 5.22 20.68
CA GLN A 466 37.15 4.73 21.97
C GLN A 466 35.61 4.59 22.05
N ILE A 467 34.85 5.43 21.34
CA ILE A 467 33.38 5.37 21.34
C ILE A 467 32.92 4.22 20.45
N GLU A 468 33.56 4.03 19.30
CA GLU A 468 33.28 2.91 18.39
C GLU A 468 33.58 1.56 19.04
N GLU A 469 34.67 1.44 19.80
CA GLU A 469 34.97 0.23 20.59
C GLU A 469 33.86 -0.06 21.62
N ARG A 470 33.36 0.97 22.33
CA ARG A 470 32.30 0.82 23.32
C ARG A 470 30.94 0.45 22.70
N VAL A 471 30.61 1.04 21.55
CA VAL A 471 29.40 0.69 20.80
C VAL A 471 29.49 -0.75 20.29
N THR A 472 30.66 -1.18 19.82
CA THR A 472 30.91 -2.57 19.43
C THR A 472 30.70 -3.54 20.61
N LEU A 473 31.20 -3.19 21.80
CA LEU A 473 30.97 -3.98 23.02
C LEU A 473 29.49 -4.05 23.39
N LEU A 474 28.74 -2.96 23.23
CA LEU A 474 27.29 -2.94 23.47
C LEU A 474 26.53 -3.84 22.50
N ILE A 475 26.89 -3.85 21.22
CA ILE A 475 26.30 -4.77 20.23
C ILE A 475 26.56 -6.22 20.66
N GLY A 476 27.77 -6.54 21.13
CA GLY A 476 28.08 -7.85 21.70
C GLY A 476 27.23 -8.21 22.92
N CYS A 477 26.90 -7.25 23.79
CA CYS A 477 25.96 -7.48 24.90
C CYS A 477 24.54 -7.78 24.39
N VAL A 478 24.09 -7.11 23.33
CA VAL A 478 22.78 -7.38 22.70
C VAL A 478 22.74 -8.79 22.11
N GLU A 479 23.80 -9.22 21.41
CA GLU A 479 23.93 -10.58 20.86
C GLU A 479 23.95 -11.65 21.97
N GLN A 480 24.59 -11.39 23.10
CA GLN A 480 24.58 -12.28 24.26
C GLN A 480 23.17 -12.46 24.85
N VAL A 481 22.39 -11.38 24.92
CA VAL A 481 21.00 -11.41 25.39
C VAL A 481 20.09 -12.14 24.41
N LEU A 482 20.37 -12.02 23.11
CA LEU A 482 19.61 -12.69 22.05
C LEU A 482 19.99 -14.17 21.85
N GLY A 483 21.22 -14.55 22.18
CA GLY A 483 21.74 -15.91 21.98
C GLY A 483 22.09 -16.26 20.53
N PHE A 484 22.31 -15.25 19.68
CA PHE A 484 22.82 -15.40 18.30
C PHE A 484 23.47 -14.10 17.81
N SER A 485 24.35 -14.20 16.82
CA SER A 485 24.99 -13.06 16.17
C SER A 485 24.03 -12.32 15.25
N LEU A 486 24.01 -10.99 15.32
CA LEU A 486 23.16 -10.16 14.48
C LEU A 486 23.76 -10.04 13.07
N PRO A 487 22.94 -10.12 12.01
CA PRO A 487 23.37 -9.89 10.64
C PRO A 487 23.66 -8.40 10.39
N GLU A 488 24.51 -8.08 9.40
CA GLU A 488 25.02 -6.73 9.15
C GLU A 488 23.90 -5.68 8.94
N ASN A 489 22.77 -6.09 8.36
CA ASN A 489 21.59 -5.26 8.14
C ASN A 489 20.87 -4.86 9.44
N LEU A 490 21.07 -5.58 10.56
CA LEU A 490 20.55 -5.23 11.89
C LEU A 490 21.63 -4.58 12.77
N VAL A 491 22.89 -4.97 12.57
CA VAL A 491 24.05 -4.37 13.27
C VAL A 491 24.21 -2.89 12.92
N ASN A 492 24.11 -2.52 11.64
CA ASN A 492 24.31 -1.13 11.21
C ASN A 492 23.24 -0.16 11.75
N PRO A 493 21.93 -0.46 11.70
CA PRO A 493 20.91 0.37 12.36
C PRO A 493 21.09 0.46 13.87
N LEU A 494 21.41 -0.66 14.54
CA LEU A 494 21.65 -0.68 15.99
C LEU A 494 22.85 0.18 16.39
N ARG A 495 23.95 0.10 15.61
CA ARG A 495 25.13 0.95 15.78
C ARG A 495 24.78 2.43 15.63
N LYS A 496 24.07 2.79 14.56
CA LYS A 496 23.61 4.18 14.33
C LYS A 496 22.69 4.68 15.44
N HIS A 497 21.82 3.82 15.95
CA HIS A 497 20.95 4.13 17.08
C HIS A 497 21.74 4.44 18.36
N PHE A 498 22.74 3.62 18.72
CA PHE A 498 23.57 3.90 19.89
C PHE A 498 24.39 5.19 19.74
N LEU A 499 24.92 5.47 18.55
CA LEU A 499 25.62 6.72 18.28
C LEU A 499 24.69 7.94 18.35
N ALA A 500 23.46 7.81 17.84
CA ALA A 500 22.42 8.83 17.97
C ALA A 500 22.03 9.04 19.44
N LEU A 501 21.84 7.96 20.21
CA LEU A 501 21.51 8.01 21.64
C LEU A 501 22.58 8.79 22.44
N ILE A 502 23.87 8.58 22.16
CA ILE A 502 24.96 9.34 22.78
C ILE A 502 24.80 10.84 22.49
N GLY A 503 24.58 11.20 21.23
CA GLY A 503 24.34 12.59 20.83
C GLY A 503 23.12 13.20 21.52
N TYR A 504 22.03 12.45 21.62
CA TYR A 504 20.78 12.86 22.24
C TYR A 504 20.90 13.11 23.75
N VAL A 505 21.51 12.17 24.50
CA VAL A 505 21.67 12.32 25.95
C VAL A 505 22.64 13.46 26.28
N GLN A 506 23.71 13.65 25.50
CA GLN A 506 24.62 14.79 25.65
C GLN A 506 23.92 16.14 25.39
N ARG A 507 22.94 16.17 24.48
CA ARG A 507 22.11 17.37 24.19
C ARG A 507 20.99 17.61 25.20
N GLY A 508 20.76 16.70 26.17
CA GLY A 508 19.67 16.81 27.14
C GLY A 508 18.26 16.70 26.53
N LEU A 509 18.17 16.21 25.29
CA LEU A 509 16.93 15.95 24.57
C LEU A 509 16.42 14.57 24.99
N ILE A 510 15.80 14.48 26.16
CA ILE A 510 15.17 13.23 26.61
C ILE A 510 13.66 13.38 26.42
N PRO A 511 13.06 12.77 25.39
CA PRO A 511 11.61 12.68 25.32
C PRO A 511 11.12 11.94 26.57
N GLN A 512 10.28 12.58 27.38
CA GLN A 512 9.57 11.87 28.44
C GLN A 512 8.45 11.06 27.80
N LEU A 513 8.77 9.87 27.30
CA LEU A 513 7.76 8.85 27.04
C LEU A 513 7.70 7.89 28.23
N TYR A 514 6.48 7.43 28.49
CA TYR A 514 6.04 6.30 29.31
C TYR A 514 5.49 6.53 30.72
N SER A 515 4.32 5.91 30.90
CA SER A 515 4.07 4.95 31.99
C SER A 515 4.43 3.54 31.49
N SER A 516 5.16 2.77 32.30
CA SER A 516 5.61 1.39 32.05
C SER A 516 4.48 0.35 31.92
N SER A 517 3.23 0.76 32.09
CA SER A 517 2.04 -0.11 32.16
C SER A 517 1.59 -0.72 30.83
N LEU A 518 2.04 -0.21 29.68
CA LEU A 518 1.53 -0.65 28.36
C LEU A 518 2.16 -1.95 27.84
N ILE A 519 3.36 -2.32 28.29
CA ILE A 519 4.16 -3.43 27.70
C ILE A 519 4.24 -4.66 28.63
N LEU A 520 3.95 -4.47 29.91
CA LEU A 520 4.17 -5.48 30.96
C LEU A 520 3.30 -6.73 30.85
N ASP A 521 2.14 -6.67 30.18
CA ASP A 521 1.22 -7.81 30.13
C ASP A 521 1.62 -8.93 29.13
N ARG A 522 2.54 -8.67 28.18
CA ARG A 522 2.87 -9.66 27.12
C ARG A 522 4.36 -9.86 26.78
N CYS A 523 5.29 -9.08 27.33
CA CYS A 523 6.73 -9.14 26.97
C CYS A 523 7.64 -9.01 28.21
N LYS A 524 7.43 -9.85 29.23
CA LYS A 524 8.15 -9.75 30.51
C LYS A 524 9.65 -10.04 30.38
N ASP A 525 10.01 -11.08 29.63
CA ASP A 525 11.40 -11.49 29.46
C ASP A 525 12.20 -10.48 28.62
N GLU A 526 11.59 -9.93 27.56
CA GLU A 526 12.22 -8.87 26.75
C GLU A 526 12.38 -7.57 27.54
N TYR A 527 11.44 -7.25 28.42
CA TYR A 527 11.51 -6.06 29.27
C TYR A 527 12.65 -6.15 30.28
N ASP A 528 12.82 -7.31 30.94
CA ASP A 528 13.91 -7.54 31.89
C ASP A 528 15.29 -7.47 31.19
N ASN A 529 15.39 -8.06 30.00
CA ASN A 529 16.57 -8.02 29.15
C ASN A 529 16.90 -6.60 28.64
N ALA A 530 15.89 -5.85 28.20
CA ALA A 530 16.06 -4.45 27.81
C ALA A 530 16.51 -3.57 28.98
N THR A 531 15.98 -3.80 30.17
CA THR A 531 16.38 -3.09 31.40
C THR A 531 17.84 -3.39 31.76
N LEU A 532 18.28 -4.64 31.59
CA LEU A 532 19.68 -5.03 31.78
C LEU A 532 20.60 -4.33 30.76
N LEU A 533 20.22 -4.29 29.48
CA LEU A 533 20.97 -3.60 28.43
C LEU A 533 21.07 -2.09 28.69
N CYS A 534 20.00 -1.43 29.15
CA CYS A 534 20.07 -0.02 29.54
C CYS A 534 21.08 0.23 30.67
N ARG A 535 21.23 -0.70 31.63
CA ARG A 535 22.29 -0.58 32.66
C ARG A 535 23.68 -0.72 32.05
N LYS A 536 23.86 -1.64 31.10
CA LYS A 536 25.13 -1.80 30.36
C LYS A 536 25.48 -0.56 29.52
N ILE A 537 24.48 0.08 28.91
CA ILE A 537 24.63 1.37 28.21
C ILE A 537 25.14 2.44 29.19
N ASN A 538 24.55 2.55 30.38
CA ASN A 538 25.01 3.50 31.41
C ASN A 538 26.46 3.22 31.85
N GLU A 539 26.82 1.95 32.05
CA GLU A 539 28.17 1.54 32.47
C GLU A 539 29.22 1.83 31.39
N LEU A 540 28.95 1.46 30.13
CA LEU A 540 29.93 1.51 29.04
C LEU A 540 30.04 2.90 28.39
N LEU A 541 28.94 3.64 28.29
CA LEU A 541 28.91 4.96 27.65
C LEU A 541 28.93 6.12 28.64
N HIS A 542 28.79 5.87 29.95
CA HIS A 542 28.70 6.90 30.99
C HIS A 542 27.60 7.94 30.76
N ILE A 543 26.50 7.54 30.11
CA ILE A 543 25.33 8.37 29.86
C ILE A 543 24.17 7.92 30.75
N GLN A 544 23.22 8.81 31.07
CA GLN A 544 22.00 8.41 31.75
C GLN A 544 20.95 7.98 30.71
N CYS A 545 20.80 6.68 30.53
CA CYS A 545 19.89 6.09 29.57
C CYS A 545 18.41 6.43 29.93
N PRO A 546 17.65 7.01 28.99
CA PRO A 546 16.23 7.31 29.18
C PRO A 546 15.37 6.08 29.48
N ALA A 547 14.27 6.27 30.23
CA ALA A 547 13.27 5.22 30.45
C ALA A 547 12.60 4.75 29.14
N THR A 548 12.57 5.62 28.13
CA THR A 548 12.06 5.31 26.78
C THR A 548 12.89 4.25 26.05
N GLU A 549 14.18 4.18 26.36
CA GLU A 549 15.10 3.26 25.71
C GLU A 549 14.83 1.81 26.10
N VAL A 550 14.32 1.59 27.32
CA VAL A 550 13.88 0.26 27.77
C VAL A 550 12.77 -0.26 26.86
N VAL A 551 11.86 0.61 26.42
CA VAL A 551 10.77 0.22 25.53
C VAL A 551 11.28 -0.03 24.12
N TRP A 552 12.15 0.84 23.61
CA TRP A 552 12.73 0.64 22.28
C TRP A 552 13.51 -0.67 22.20
N LEU A 553 14.41 -0.92 23.15
CA LEU A 553 15.18 -2.16 23.23
C LEU A 553 14.26 -3.38 23.40
N CYS A 554 13.17 -3.27 24.16
CA CYS A 554 12.20 -4.34 24.30
C CYS A 554 11.55 -4.69 22.94
N LEU A 555 11.16 -3.69 22.15
CA LEU A 555 10.59 -3.88 20.82
C LEU A 555 11.63 -4.39 19.82
N PHE A 556 12.86 -3.86 19.87
CA PHE A 556 13.97 -4.29 19.03
C PHE A 556 14.38 -5.74 19.29
N LEU A 557 14.52 -6.16 20.55
CA LEU A 557 14.82 -7.54 20.92
C LEU A 557 13.73 -8.50 20.43
N LYS A 558 12.46 -8.09 20.55
CA LYS A 558 11.33 -8.85 20.01
C LYS A 558 11.41 -8.98 18.49
N GLU A 559 11.70 -7.88 17.80
CA GLU A 559 11.85 -7.89 16.34
C GLU A 559 13.06 -8.72 15.89
N CYS A 560 14.17 -8.71 16.61
CA CYS A 560 15.33 -9.57 16.31
C CYS A 560 15.01 -11.05 16.51
N ARG A 561 14.28 -11.40 17.58
CA ARG A 561 13.78 -12.78 17.79
C ARG A 561 12.82 -13.20 16.68
N HIS A 562 11.94 -12.29 16.23
CA HIS A 562 11.10 -12.52 15.07
C HIS A 562 11.91 -12.59 13.77
N TYR A 563 12.95 -11.79 13.59
CA TYR A 563 13.82 -11.82 12.41
C TYR A 563 14.57 -13.15 12.30
N ARG A 564 15.01 -13.71 13.43
CA ARG A 564 15.49 -15.11 13.48
C ARG A 564 14.40 -16.09 13.07
N GLN A 565 13.17 -15.92 13.55
CA GLN A 565 12.00 -16.71 13.09
C GLN A 565 11.63 -16.46 11.60
N ARG A 566 11.98 -15.31 11.01
CA ARG A 566 11.77 -14.98 9.58
C ARG A 566 12.80 -15.69 8.68
N ILE A 567 14.04 -15.86 9.16
CA ILE A 567 15.06 -16.69 8.48
C ILE A 567 14.78 -18.18 8.70
N ASP A 568 14.25 -18.54 9.88
CA ASP A 568 13.78 -19.87 10.22
C ASP A 568 12.30 -20.10 9.84
N ALA A 569 11.72 -19.29 8.92
CA ALA A 569 10.43 -19.59 8.33
C ALA A 569 10.62 -20.92 7.59
N SER A 570 10.19 -21.98 8.26
CA SER A 570 10.71 -23.31 8.02
C SER A 570 10.59 -23.64 6.53
N PRO A 571 11.65 -24.13 5.86
CA PRO A 571 11.53 -24.71 4.51
C PRO A 571 10.47 -25.83 4.45
N ASP A 572 10.00 -26.27 5.62
CA ASP A 572 9.01 -27.28 5.87
C ASP A 572 7.53 -26.84 5.67
N CYS A 573 7.18 -25.55 5.53
CA CYS A 573 5.77 -25.11 5.41
C CYS A 573 5.47 -24.42 4.06
N GLY A 574 4.66 -25.05 3.20
CA GLY A 574 4.29 -24.49 1.89
C GLY A 574 2.96 -23.75 1.92
N VAL A 575 2.83 -22.64 1.16
CA VAL A 575 1.55 -21.94 0.95
C VAL A 575 1.22 -21.99 -0.54
N ILE A 576 0.12 -22.67 -0.89
CA ILE A 576 -0.27 -22.90 -2.29
C ILE A 576 -1.69 -22.41 -2.54
N LEU A 577 -1.82 -21.59 -3.58
CA LEU A 577 -3.05 -20.99 -4.08
C LEU A 577 -3.51 -21.72 -5.35
N ILE A 578 -4.74 -22.24 -5.36
CA ILE A 578 -5.34 -22.90 -6.52
C ILE A 578 -6.66 -22.21 -6.88
N ALA A 579 -6.77 -21.75 -8.13
CA ALA A 579 -7.95 -21.06 -8.61
C ALA A 579 -8.29 -21.44 -10.06
N HIS A 580 -9.57 -21.34 -10.40
CA HIS A 580 -10.02 -21.58 -11.78
C HIS A 580 -9.64 -20.40 -12.68
N GLY A 581 -9.23 -20.72 -13.90
CA GLY A 581 -8.78 -19.77 -14.91
C GLY A 581 -7.30 -19.94 -15.26
N ALA A 582 -6.87 -19.30 -16.35
CA ALA A 582 -5.53 -19.49 -16.90
C ALA A 582 -4.42 -18.73 -16.14
N THR A 583 -4.78 -17.69 -15.37
CA THR A 583 -3.82 -16.82 -14.65
C THR A 583 -4.34 -16.31 -13.30
N THR A 584 -5.50 -16.79 -12.84
CA THR A 584 -6.19 -16.25 -11.66
C THR A 584 -5.37 -16.48 -10.38
N ALA A 585 -4.88 -17.70 -10.16
CA ALA A 585 -4.06 -18.03 -9.01
C ALA A 585 -2.70 -17.32 -9.10
N THR A 586 -2.07 -17.37 -10.28
CA THR A 586 -0.74 -16.76 -10.48
C THR A 586 -0.77 -15.25 -10.29
N SER A 587 -1.77 -14.55 -10.84
CA SER A 587 -1.90 -13.10 -10.70
C SER A 587 -2.15 -12.66 -9.25
N GLN A 588 -3.00 -13.38 -8.52
CA GLN A 588 -3.29 -13.08 -7.11
C GLN A 588 -2.08 -13.36 -6.21
N ALA A 589 -1.40 -14.51 -6.39
CA ALA A 589 -0.19 -14.82 -5.64
C ALA A 589 0.93 -13.81 -5.89
N GLN A 590 1.17 -13.44 -7.16
CA GLN A 590 2.18 -12.43 -7.52
C GLN A 590 1.87 -11.07 -6.92
N TYR A 591 0.60 -10.65 -6.95
CA TYR A 591 0.19 -9.38 -6.34
C TYR A 591 0.46 -9.38 -4.83
N VAL A 592 0.03 -10.43 -4.11
CA VAL A 592 0.19 -10.52 -2.65
C VAL A 592 1.65 -10.63 -2.26
N ASN A 593 2.44 -11.45 -2.97
CA ASN A 593 3.89 -11.54 -2.75
C ASN A 593 4.60 -10.20 -2.97
N ARG A 594 4.18 -9.42 -3.98
CA ARG A 594 4.73 -8.10 -4.26
C ARG A 594 4.35 -7.06 -3.20
N VAL A 595 3.11 -7.11 -2.70
CA VAL A 595 2.62 -6.22 -1.64
C VAL A 595 3.30 -6.51 -0.30
N LEU A 596 3.58 -7.79 -0.02
CA LEU A 596 4.26 -8.23 1.22
C LEU A 596 5.79 -8.27 1.10
N GLU A 597 6.34 -7.96 -0.08
CA GLU A 597 7.78 -8.06 -0.41
C GLU A 597 8.40 -9.43 -0.04
N ARG A 598 7.64 -10.52 -0.18
CA ARG A 598 8.06 -11.90 0.13
C ARG A 598 7.50 -12.90 -0.87
N GLU A 599 8.27 -13.94 -1.21
CA GLU A 599 7.79 -15.08 -2.00
C GLU A 599 7.12 -16.14 -1.11
N LEU A 600 5.93 -15.83 -0.56
CA LEU A 600 5.20 -16.74 0.33
C LEU A 600 4.27 -17.68 -0.45
N PHE A 601 3.47 -17.12 -1.36
CA PHE A 601 2.43 -17.85 -2.08
C PHE A 601 2.98 -18.44 -3.37
N SER A 602 2.79 -19.75 -3.54
CA SER A 602 2.91 -20.41 -4.83
C SER A 602 1.53 -20.59 -5.46
N ALA A 603 1.44 -20.63 -6.79
CA ALA A 603 0.17 -20.70 -7.50
C ALA A 603 0.07 -21.91 -8.43
N ILE A 604 -1.14 -22.44 -8.56
CA ILE A 604 -1.53 -23.43 -9.57
C ILE A 604 -2.81 -22.91 -10.23
N ASP A 605 -2.71 -22.54 -11.49
CA ASP A 605 -3.85 -22.16 -12.31
C ASP A 605 -4.54 -23.41 -12.88
N MET A 606 -5.87 -23.46 -12.80
CA MET A 606 -6.68 -24.54 -13.36
C MET A 606 -7.55 -24.00 -14.51
N PRO A 607 -7.10 -24.07 -15.78
CA PRO A 607 -7.92 -23.74 -16.94
C PRO A 607 -9.20 -24.57 -16.97
N PHE A 608 -10.29 -24.01 -17.54
CA PHE A 608 -11.61 -24.67 -17.56
C PHE A 608 -11.64 -26.03 -18.27
N GLU A 609 -10.66 -26.30 -19.14
CA GLU A 609 -10.52 -27.54 -19.90
C GLU A 609 -9.71 -28.61 -19.13
N GLN A 610 -9.04 -28.23 -18.03
CA GLN A 610 -8.19 -29.13 -17.23
C GLN A 610 -9.03 -29.94 -16.25
N SER A 611 -8.72 -31.23 -16.11
CA SER A 611 -9.39 -32.08 -15.14
C SER A 611 -8.90 -31.81 -13.71
N VAL A 612 -9.76 -32.08 -12.72
CA VAL A 612 -9.39 -31.99 -11.29
C VAL A 612 -8.21 -32.91 -10.96
N HIS A 613 -8.11 -34.06 -11.65
CA HIS A 613 -7.04 -35.03 -11.44
C HIS A 613 -5.67 -34.48 -11.85
N ASP A 614 -5.58 -33.82 -13.01
CA ASP A 614 -4.34 -33.23 -13.52
C ASP A 614 -3.81 -32.13 -12.57
N THR A 615 -4.73 -31.34 -12.00
CA THR A 615 -4.39 -30.30 -11.01
C THR A 615 -3.87 -30.93 -9.70
N LEU A 616 -4.48 -32.03 -9.25
CA LEU A 616 -4.03 -32.77 -8.07
C LEU A 616 -2.64 -33.40 -8.30
N GLU A 617 -2.36 -33.91 -9.49
CA GLU A 617 -1.04 -34.45 -9.84
C GLU A 617 0.03 -33.35 -9.81
N THR A 618 -0.28 -32.17 -10.38
CA THR A 618 0.59 -30.99 -10.36
C THR A 618 0.92 -30.56 -8.93
N LEU A 619 -0.10 -30.51 -8.06
CA LEU A 619 0.07 -30.21 -6.63
C LEU A 619 0.96 -31.25 -5.93
N THR A 620 0.73 -32.54 -6.22
CA THR A 620 1.49 -33.66 -5.66
C THR A 620 2.97 -33.60 -6.04
N GLN A 621 3.27 -33.33 -7.32
CA GLN A 621 4.65 -33.15 -7.80
C GLN A 621 5.33 -31.95 -7.13
N MET A 622 4.60 -30.86 -6.94
CA MET A 622 5.13 -29.66 -6.29
C MET A 622 5.50 -29.91 -4.81
N ILE A 623 4.65 -30.63 -4.08
CA ILE A 623 4.90 -31.01 -2.68
C ILE A 623 6.11 -31.96 -2.57
N GLN A 624 6.21 -32.95 -3.46
CA GLN A 624 7.34 -33.89 -3.49
C GLN A 624 8.67 -33.20 -3.78
N THR A 625 8.68 -32.27 -4.75
CA THR A 625 9.89 -31.56 -5.16
C THR A 625 10.42 -30.65 -4.06
N ARG A 626 9.53 -30.01 -3.31
CA ARG A 626 9.89 -29.04 -2.26
C ARG A 626 9.95 -29.61 -0.84
N GLN A 627 9.53 -30.87 -0.64
CA GLN A 627 9.55 -31.58 0.64
C GLN A 627 8.87 -30.85 1.81
N TYR A 628 7.68 -30.29 1.58
CA TYR A 628 6.90 -29.66 2.64
C TYR A 628 6.45 -30.67 3.71
N ARG A 629 6.63 -30.36 5.00
CA ARG A 629 6.09 -31.11 6.15
C ARG A 629 4.76 -30.57 6.66
N ARG A 630 4.38 -29.36 6.26
CA ARG A 630 3.13 -28.67 6.59
C ARG A 630 2.67 -27.88 5.36
N LEU A 631 1.36 -27.76 5.14
CA LEU A 631 0.83 -27.10 3.96
C LEU A 631 -0.34 -26.19 4.31
N ILE A 632 -0.38 -25.00 3.73
CA ILE A 632 -1.54 -24.11 3.72
C ILE A 632 -2.05 -24.09 2.29
N LEU A 633 -3.27 -24.58 2.10
CA LEU A 633 -3.89 -24.74 0.79
C LEU A 633 -5.10 -23.82 0.68
N LEU A 634 -5.02 -22.86 -0.23
CA LEU A 634 -6.11 -21.92 -0.50
C LEU A 634 -6.78 -22.29 -1.82
N VAL A 635 -8.11 -22.48 -1.80
CA VAL A 635 -8.88 -22.95 -2.96
C VAL A 635 -10.12 -22.10 -3.23
N ASP A 636 -10.32 -21.71 -4.48
CA ASP A 636 -11.35 -20.74 -4.88
C ASP A 636 -12.76 -21.30 -4.68
N ILE A 637 -13.14 -22.36 -5.43
CA ILE A 637 -14.48 -22.97 -5.42
C ILE A 637 -14.42 -24.46 -5.80
N GLY A 638 -15.38 -25.27 -5.31
CA GLY A 638 -15.76 -26.56 -5.90
C GLY A 638 -15.03 -27.78 -5.34
N SER A 639 -14.75 -28.76 -6.21
CA SER A 639 -14.12 -30.05 -5.85
C SER A 639 -12.70 -29.91 -5.26
N LEU A 640 -12.06 -28.75 -5.42
CA LEU A 640 -10.74 -28.43 -4.90
C LEU A 640 -10.69 -28.41 -3.36
N ILE A 641 -11.82 -28.25 -2.68
CA ILE A 641 -11.94 -28.32 -1.22
C ILE A 641 -11.47 -29.70 -0.70
N HIS A 642 -11.62 -30.76 -1.49
CA HIS A 642 -11.18 -32.10 -1.09
C HIS A 642 -9.66 -32.32 -1.18
N PHE A 643 -8.90 -31.37 -1.75
CA PHE A 643 -7.45 -31.51 -1.84
C PHE A 643 -6.79 -31.47 -0.47
N GLY A 644 -7.32 -30.68 0.48
CA GLY A 644 -6.75 -30.57 1.83
C GLY A 644 -6.67 -31.92 2.55
N SER A 645 -7.78 -32.66 2.57
CA SER A 645 -7.84 -33.99 3.20
C SER A 645 -7.09 -35.06 2.40
N THR A 646 -7.10 -34.97 1.07
CA THR A 646 -6.38 -35.89 0.18
C THR A 646 -4.86 -35.79 0.37
N ILE A 647 -4.33 -34.57 0.35
CA ILE A 647 -2.89 -34.31 0.52
C ILE A 647 -2.42 -34.66 1.93
N SER A 648 -3.22 -34.34 2.96
CA SER A 648 -2.89 -34.69 4.35
C SER A 648 -2.70 -36.21 4.51
N LYS A 649 -3.55 -37.03 3.88
CA LYS A 649 -3.45 -38.49 3.91
C LYS A 649 -2.28 -39.02 3.08
N LEU A 650 -2.11 -38.52 1.86
CA LEU A 650 -1.06 -38.98 0.93
C LEU A 650 0.36 -38.72 1.46
N PHE A 651 0.57 -37.55 2.07
CA PHE A 651 1.89 -37.11 2.52
C PHE A 651 2.11 -37.23 4.03
N GLN A 652 1.08 -37.59 4.80
CA GLN A 652 1.12 -37.64 6.27
C GLN A 652 1.57 -36.31 6.89
N ILE A 653 1.02 -35.21 6.37
CA ILE A 653 1.32 -33.84 6.79
C ILE A 653 0.04 -33.12 7.24
N ASP A 654 0.19 -32.14 8.12
CA ASP A 654 -0.91 -31.26 8.49
C ASP A 654 -1.17 -30.26 7.35
N VAL A 655 -2.43 -30.17 6.92
CA VAL A 655 -2.87 -29.28 5.85
C VAL A 655 -3.94 -28.34 6.37
N LEU A 656 -3.69 -27.03 6.35
CA LEU A 656 -4.70 -26.02 6.62
C LEU A 656 -5.38 -25.62 5.31
N LEU A 657 -6.64 -26.01 5.15
CA LEU A 657 -7.45 -25.71 3.99
C LEU A 657 -8.25 -24.42 4.19
N MET A 658 -8.25 -23.55 3.18
CA MET A 658 -9.00 -22.29 3.17
C MET A 658 -9.86 -22.18 1.90
N PRO A 659 -11.19 -22.37 2.00
CA PRO A 659 -12.11 -22.18 0.87
C PRO A 659 -12.48 -20.71 0.65
N ASN A 660 -13.05 -20.39 -0.52
CA ASN A 660 -13.61 -19.08 -0.89
C ASN A 660 -12.58 -17.95 -0.84
N ILE A 661 -11.56 -18.06 -1.67
CA ILE A 661 -10.44 -17.13 -1.69
C ILE A 661 -10.88 -15.74 -2.09
N THR A 662 -10.61 -14.78 -1.22
CA THR A 662 -10.69 -13.35 -1.51
C THR A 662 -9.30 -12.72 -1.39
N LEU A 663 -9.04 -11.65 -2.14
CA LEU A 663 -7.78 -10.93 -2.03
C LEU A 663 -7.48 -10.45 -0.60
N THR A 664 -8.53 -10.07 0.13
CA THR A 664 -8.45 -9.71 1.56
C THR A 664 -8.02 -10.88 2.43
N SER A 665 -8.56 -12.09 2.20
CA SER A 665 -8.13 -13.29 2.93
C SER A 665 -6.68 -13.66 2.65
N LEU A 666 -6.20 -13.50 1.41
CA LEU A 666 -4.80 -13.76 1.05
C LEU A 666 -3.84 -12.78 1.73
N LEU A 667 -4.18 -11.49 1.75
CA LEU A 667 -3.38 -10.48 2.44
C LEU A 667 -3.35 -10.74 3.95
N GLU A 668 -4.49 -11.07 4.56
CA GLU A 668 -4.56 -11.34 6.00
C GLU A 668 -3.72 -12.57 6.39
N VAL A 669 -3.85 -13.67 5.64
CA VAL A 669 -3.03 -14.87 5.85
C VAL A 669 -1.55 -14.58 5.62
N GLY A 670 -1.21 -13.81 4.58
CA GLY A 670 0.16 -13.44 4.30
C GLY A 670 0.76 -12.54 5.39
N LEU A 671 -0.03 -11.65 5.99
CA LEU A 671 0.37 -10.85 7.15
C LEU A 671 0.52 -11.74 8.39
N ASP A 672 -0.42 -12.63 8.67
CA ASP A 672 -0.36 -13.52 9.84
C ASP A 672 0.83 -14.47 9.78
N LEU A 673 1.14 -15.03 8.61
CA LEU A 673 2.35 -15.81 8.36
C LEU A 673 3.63 -14.96 8.42
N SER A 674 3.53 -13.65 8.26
CA SER A 674 4.66 -12.72 8.34
C SER A 674 4.94 -12.22 9.76
N TYR A 675 3.91 -12.14 10.62
CA TYR A 675 3.96 -11.51 11.94
C TYR A 675 3.76 -12.47 13.12
N GLU A 676 3.16 -13.65 12.92
CA GLU A 676 2.85 -14.64 13.97
C GLU A 676 3.29 -16.07 13.60
N THR A 677 3.26 -16.94 14.61
CA THR A 677 3.83 -18.30 14.63
C THR A 677 3.45 -19.18 13.44
N SER A 678 4.40 -19.96 12.91
CA SER A 678 4.19 -20.96 11.84
C SER A 678 3.41 -22.22 12.27
N ASP A 679 2.69 -22.16 13.40
CA ASP A 679 1.96 -23.30 13.96
C ASP A 679 0.51 -23.30 13.46
N LEU A 680 0.13 -24.32 12.69
CA LEU A 680 -1.17 -24.37 12.00
C LEU A 680 -2.38 -24.33 12.94
N PRO A 681 -2.39 -25.00 14.12
CA PRO A 681 -3.50 -24.91 15.07
C PRO A 681 -3.70 -23.50 15.64
N GLN A 682 -2.61 -22.78 15.94
CA GLN A 682 -2.69 -21.39 16.43
C GLN A 682 -3.18 -20.45 15.33
N LEU A 683 -2.67 -20.61 14.11
CA LEU A 683 -3.13 -19.87 12.94
C LEU A 683 -4.62 -20.13 12.66
N THR A 684 -5.09 -21.37 12.82
CA THR A 684 -6.51 -21.72 12.66
C THR A 684 -7.39 -20.96 13.66
N ALA A 685 -7.01 -20.92 14.93
CA ALA A 685 -7.76 -20.19 15.97
C ALA A 685 -7.79 -18.68 15.67
N LEU A 686 -6.69 -18.13 15.16
CA LEU A 686 -6.60 -16.72 14.78
C LEU A 686 -7.50 -16.38 13.59
N LEU A 687 -7.46 -17.17 12.52
CA LEU A 687 -8.29 -16.99 11.33
C LEU A 687 -9.78 -17.13 11.65
N GLN A 688 -10.14 -18.06 12.53
CA GLN A 688 -11.50 -18.19 13.04
C GLN A 688 -11.96 -16.95 13.82
N SER A 689 -11.08 -16.34 14.62
CA SER A 689 -11.41 -15.08 15.31
C SER A 689 -11.68 -13.91 14.36
N LYS A 690 -11.12 -13.97 13.14
CA LYS A 690 -11.29 -12.99 12.07
C LYS A 690 -12.44 -13.33 11.09
N ASN A 691 -13.27 -14.33 11.41
CA ASN A 691 -14.35 -14.85 10.55
C ASN A 691 -13.88 -15.35 9.17
N ILE A 692 -12.64 -15.82 9.05
CA ILE A 692 -12.14 -16.41 7.81
C ILE A 692 -12.37 -17.93 7.85
N PRO A 693 -13.06 -18.52 6.86
CA PRO A 693 -13.33 -19.95 6.85
C PRO A 693 -12.02 -20.71 6.66
N CYS A 694 -11.73 -21.63 7.58
CA CYS A 694 -10.55 -22.48 7.51
C CYS A 694 -10.79 -23.82 8.20
N GLN A 695 -10.16 -24.88 7.69
CA GLN A 695 -10.26 -26.23 8.20
C GLN A 695 -8.87 -26.85 8.31
N LEU A 696 -8.49 -27.30 9.51
CA LEU A 696 -7.25 -28.03 9.72
C LEU A 696 -7.47 -29.52 9.46
N CYS A 697 -6.82 -30.05 8.43
CA CYS A 697 -6.77 -31.48 8.13
C CYS A 697 -5.51 -32.08 8.78
N THR A 698 -5.72 -32.95 9.75
CA THR A 698 -4.65 -33.75 10.38
C THR A 698 -4.72 -35.19 9.88
N PRO A 699 -3.59 -35.91 9.79
CA PRO A 699 -3.55 -37.29 9.28
C PRO A 699 -4.38 -38.28 10.11
N GLN A 700 -4.82 -37.90 11.32
CA GLN A 700 -5.59 -38.76 12.24
C GLN A 700 -7.10 -38.43 12.31
N GLN A 701 -7.57 -37.32 11.74
CA GLN A 701 -9.01 -37.04 11.74
C GLN A 701 -9.68 -37.62 10.49
N GLU A 702 -10.29 -38.80 10.63
CA GLU A 702 -11.60 -39.15 10.04
C GLU A 702 -11.99 -40.62 10.33
N ASN A 703 -12.28 -40.96 11.59
CA ASN A 703 -13.07 -42.16 11.91
C ASN A 703 -14.56 -41.79 11.99
N GLY A 704 -15.12 -41.32 10.88
CA GLY A 704 -16.57 -41.11 10.70
C GLY A 704 -17.05 -41.90 9.48
N GLY A 705 -18.13 -42.66 9.63
CA GLY A 705 -18.69 -43.49 8.56
C GLY A 705 -19.04 -42.66 7.32
N LYS A 706 -18.83 -43.23 6.13
CA LYS A 706 -19.09 -42.54 4.85
C LYS A 706 -20.46 -42.92 4.32
N VAL A 707 -21.22 -41.96 3.81
CA VAL A 707 -22.53 -42.22 3.20
C VAL A 707 -22.54 -41.78 1.75
N LEU A 708 -22.80 -42.70 0.82
CA LEU A 708 -23.05 -42.39 -0.58
C LEU A 708 -24.57 -42.31 -0.80
N VAL A 709 -25.06 -41.15 -1.24
CA VAL A 709 -26.47 -40.96 -1.56
C VAL A 709 -26.70 -41.29 -3.03
N ILE A 710 -27.68 -42.13 -3.33
CA ILE A 710 -28.11 -42.44 -4.68
C ILE A 710 -29.49 -41.82 -4.87
N SER A 711 -29.56 -40.81 -5.74
CA SER A 711 -30.78 -40.06 -5.98
C SER A 711 -31.39 -40.37 -7.34
N CYS A 712 -32.68 -40.67 -7.32
CA CYS A 712 -33.51 -40.55 -8.50
C CYS A 712 -34.80 -39.80 -8.13
N ILE A 713 -35.42 -39.18 -9.13
CA ILE A 713 -36.69 -38.42 -8.98
C ILE A 713 -37.78 -39.17 -8.20
N THR A 714 -37.76 -40.49 -8.24
CA THR A 714 -38.85 -41.32 -7.69
C THR A 714 -38.45 -42.14 -6.48
N GLY A 715 -37.17 -42.09 -6.08
CA GLY A 715 -36.59 -42.87 -4.97
C GLY A 715 -36.71 -44.40 -5.03
N MET A 716 -37.45 -45.00 -5.97
CA MET A 716 -37.97 -46.38 -5.83
C MET A 716 -37.71 -47.31 -7.03
N GLY A 717 -36.85 -46.94 -8.00
CA GLY A 717 -36.65 -47.76 -9.20
C GLY A 717 -35.20 -47.78 -9.70
N THR A 718 -34.81 -46.75 -10.47
CA THR A 718 -33.46 -46.66 -11.03
C THR A 718 -32.38 -46.61 -9.94
N ALA A 719 -32.63 -45.89 -8.85
CA ALA A 719 -31.67 -45.76 -7.73
C ALA A 719 -31.40 -47.09 -7.02
N GLU A 720 -32.40 -47.95 -6.82
CA GLU A 720 -32.20 -49.29 -6.23
C GLU A 720 -31.35 -50.19 -7.14
N LYS A 721 -31.54 -50.09 -8.45
CA LYS A 721 -30.77 -50.86 -9.42
C LYS A 721 -29.33 -50.38 -9.50
N ILE A 722 -29.12 -49.07 -9.52
CA ILE A 722 -27.77 -48.47 -9.48
C ILE A 722 -27.06 -48.87 -8.19
N LYS A 723 -27.77 -48.84 -7.06
CA LYS A 723 -27.25 -49.32 -5.77
C LYS A 723 -26.76 -50.77 -5.88
N LYS A 724 -27.56 -51.68 -6.43
CA LYS A 724 -27.16 -53.08 -6.63
C LYS A 724 -25.93 -53.22 -7.53
N VAL A 725 -25.89 -52.53 -8.67
CA VAL A 725 -24.75 -52.58 -9.59
C VAL A 725 -23.47 -52.07 -8.90
N LEU A 726 -23.59 -51.02 -8.08
CA LEU A 726 -22.46 -50.50 -7.29
C LEU A 726 -22.03 -51.45 -6.18
N GLU A 727 -22.98 -52.10 -5.49
CA GLU A 727 -22.71 -53.12 -4.46
C GLU A 727 -22.04 -54.37 -5.07
N GLU A 728 -22.49 -54.84 -6.23
CA GLU A 728 -21.91 -56.01 -6.92
C GLU A 728 -20.52 -55.71 -7.51
N SER A 729 -20.31 -54.48 -7.99
CA SER A 729 -19.05 -54.10 -8.66
C SER A 729 -17.97 -53.63 -7.69
N PHE A 730 -18.35 -52.96 -6.59
CA PHE A 730 -17.42 -52.34 -5.65
C PHE A 730 -17.57 -52.81 -4.20
N GLY A 731 -18.50 -53.72 -3.89
CA GLY A 731 -18.78 -54.16 -2.52
C GLY A 731 -17.57 -54.76 -1.79
N GLU A 732 -16.66 -55.43 -2.51
CA GLU A 732 -15.41 -55.96 -1.95
C GLU A 732 -14.38 -54.85 -1.59
N LEU A 733 -14.51 -53.67 -2.20
CA LEU A 733 -13.61 -52.52 -2.05
C LEU A 733 -14.16 -51.46 -1.08
N MET A 734 -15.42 -51.58 -0.65
CA MET A 734 -16.01 -50.66 0.31
C MET A 734 -15.47 -50.95 1.72
N SER A 735 -15.05 -49.91 2.44
CA SER A 735 -14.80 -50.01 3.88
C SER A 735 -16.08 -50.42 4.62
N GLN A 736 -15.97 -51.19 5.70
CA GLN A 736 -17.11 -51.64 6.53
C GLN A 736 -17.96 -50.47 7.06
N ASP A 737 -17.40 -49.26 7.09
CA ASP A 737 -18.04 -48.02 7.54
C ASP A 737 -18.70 -47.20 6.41
N THR A 738 -18.85 -47.76 5.21
CA THR A 738 -19.49 -47.10 4.06
C THR A 738 -20.92 -47.60 3.85
N ARG A 739 -21.89 -46.67 3.85
CA ARG A 739 -23.31 -46.95 3.68
C ARG A 739 -23.87 -46.27 2.42
N MET A 740 -24.66 -46.99 1.62
CA MET A 740 -25.42 -46.41 0.52
C MET A 740 -26.88 -46.16 0.90
N VAL A 741 -27.35 -44.92 0.74
CA VAL A 741 -28.73 -44.50 1.03
C VAL A 741 -29.40 -44.01 -0.24
N ILE A 742 -30.67 -44.36 -0.43
CA ILE A 742 -31.48 -43.87 -1.55
C ILE A 742 -32.37 -42.73 -1.05
N LEU A 743 -32.35 -41.60 -1.76
CA LEU A 743 -33.16 -40.42 -1.45
C LEU A 743 -33.89 -39.91 -2.71
N ASP A 744 -35.08 -39.35 -2.52
CA ASP A 744 -35.83 -38.68 -3.59
C ASP A 744 -35.11 -37.38 -4.01
N TYR A 745 -35.16 -37.03 -5.29
CA TYR A 745 -34.69 -35.74 -5.80
C TYR A 745 -35.23 -34.53 -4.99
N ASN A 746 -36.49 -34.59 -4.53
CA ASN A 746 -37.07 -33.54 -3.68
C ASN A 746 -36.45 -33.47 -2.27
N GLU A 747 -35.84 -34.56 -1.80
CA GLU A 747 -35.10 -34.60 -0.53
C GLU A 747 -33.67 -34.12 -0.74
N VAL A 748 -33.05 -34.49 -1.86
CA VAL A 748 -31.66 -34.12 -2.16
C VAL A 748 -31.49 -32.64 -2.53
N ARG A 749 -32.56 -31.91 -2.90
CA ARG A 749 -32.51 -30.45 -3.09
C ARG A 749 -32.29 -29.63 -1.81
N SER A 750 -32.50 -30.23 -0.64
CA SER A 750 -32.42 -29.56 0.66
C SER A 750 -31.27 -30.16 1.47
N LEU A 751 -30.27 -29.33 1.78
CA LEU A 751 -29.11 -29.72 2.61
C LEU A 751 -29.55 -30.24 3.99
N GLU A 752 -30.59 -29.63 4.57
CA GLU A 752 -31.19 -30.06 5.84
C GLU A 752 -31.81 -31.46 5.76
N ARG A 753 -32.51 -31.79 4.67
CA ARG A 753 -33.10 -33.13 4.46
C ARG A 753 -32.04 -34.19 4.21
N VAL A 754 -30.99 -33.86 3.46
CA VAL A 754 -29.84 -34.75 3.28
C VAL A 754 -29.14 -35.01 4.62
N GLN A 755 -28.98 -33.99 5.47
CA GLN A 755 -28.42 -34.16 6.81
C GLN A 755 -29.30 -34.98 7.75
N GLN A 756 -30.63 -34.88 7.64
CA GLN A 756 -31.55 -35.74 8.41
C GLN A 756 -31.42 -37.23 8.07
N ALA A 757 -30.96 -37.56 6.86
CA ALA A 757 -30.72 -38.93 6.44
C ALA A 757 -29.35 -39.49 6.90
N LEU A 758 -28.48 -38.64 7.44
CA LEU A 758 -27.15 -39.00 7.95
C LEU A 758 -27.18 -39.17 9.47
N ASN A 759 -26.47 -40.17 10.00
CA ASN A 759 -26.25 -40.27 11.44
C ASN A 759 -25.25 -39.19 11.92
N ALA A 760 -25.29 -38.81 13.20
CA ALA A 760 -24.44 -37.75 13.77
C ALA A 760 -22.91 -38.00 13.65
N SER A 761 -22.50 -39.24 13.40
CA SER A 761 -21.11 -39.68 13.18
C SER A 761 -20.78 -39.99 11.72
N GLU A 762 -21.74 -39.80 10.81
CA GLU A 762 -21.62 -40.10 9.38
C GLU A 762 -21.44 -38.82 8.56
N ARG A 763 -20.61 -38.90 7.52
CA ARG A 763 -20.40 -37.82 6.56
C ARG A 763 -20.86 -38.23 5.17
N LEU A 764 -21.40 -37.29 4.43
CA LEU A 764 -21.78 -37.48 3.03
C LEU A 764 -20.51 -37.58 2.16
N ALA A 765 -20.32 -38.73 1.52
CA ALA A 765 -19.21 -38.96 0.58
C ALA A 765 -19.51 -38.38 -0.81
N GLY A 766 -20.78 -38.34 -1.22
CA GLY A 766 -21.20 -37.79 -2.49
C GLY A 766 -22.62 -38.22 -2.87
N ILE A 767 -23.09 -37.72 -4.00
CA ILE A 767 -24.42 -38.00 -4.55
C ILE A 767 -24.27 -38.57 -5.95
N VAL A 768 -24.87 -39.73 -6.22
CA VAL A 768 -24.97 -40.31 -7.57
C VAL A 768 -26.41 -40.18 -8.05
N GLY A 769 -26.67 -39.56 -9.21
CA GLY A 769 -28.06 -39.41 -9.63
C GLY A 769 -28.33 -38.94 -11.06
N THR A 770 -29.61 -38.88 -11.41
CA THR A 770 -30.10 -38.40 -12.71
C THR A 770 -30.03 -36.88 -12.86
N PHE A 771 -30.28 -36.14 -11.77
CA PHE A 771 -30.38 -34.68 -11.79
C PHE A 771 -29.47 -34.10 -10.71
N GLN A 772 -28.73 -33.05 -11.08
CA GLN A 772 -27.88 -32.36 -10.13
C GLN A 772 -28.73 -31.55 -9.16
N PRO A 773 -28.62 -31.77 -7.84
CA PRO A 773 -29.50 -31.16 -6.85
C PRO A 773 -29.24 -29.68 -6.57
N GLY A 774 -28.25 -29.07 -7.25
CA GLY A 774 -27.89 -27.66 -7.06
C GLY A 774 -27.26 -27.32 -5.70
N LEU A 775 -26.82 -28.34 -4.95
CA LEU A 775 -26.12 -28.15 -3.68
C LEU A 775 -24.66 -27.77 -3.94
N PRO A 776 -24.17 -26.61 -3.46
CA PRO A 776 -22.74 -26.30 -3.48
C PRO A 776 -21.99 -27.25 -2.54
N ASP A 777 -20.74 -27.59 -2.89
CA ASP A 777 -19.77 -28.32 -2.06
C ASP A 777 -20.02 -29.82 -1.80
N ILE A 778 -20.95 -30.47 -2.51
CA ILE A 778 -21.13 -31.93 -2.46
C ILE A 778 -20.80 -32.54 -3.83
N PRO A 779 -19.86 -33.50 -3.93
CA PRO A 779 -19.52 -34.14 -5.19
C PRO A 779 -20.73 -34.90 -5.73
N PHE A 780 -21.10 -34.57 -6.97
CA PHE A 780 -22.21 -35.18 -7.69
C PHE A 780 -21.65 -35.95 -8.89
N ILE A 781 -21.96 -37.24 -8.98
CA ILE A 781 -21.70 -38.06 -10.16
C ILE A 781 -23.03 -38.21 -10.90
N SER A 782 -23.09 -37.63 -12.09
CA SER A 782 -24.25 -37.84 -12.95
C SER A 782 -24.29 -39.30 -13.42
N LEU A 783 -25.48 -39.80 -13.74
CA LEU A 783 -25.57 -41.11 -14.37
C LEU A 783 -24.76 -41.20 -15.67
N GLU A 784 -24.60 -40.11 -16.42
CA GLU A 784 -23.79 -40.11 -17.64
C GLU A 784 -22.31 -40.36 -17.36
N GLU A 785 -21.77 -39.69 -16.35
CA GLU A 785 -20.39 -39.87 -15.89
C GLU A 785 -20.19 -41.27 -15.33
N LEU A 786 -21.19 -41.79 -14.62
CA LEU A 786 -21.18 -43.16 -14.10
C LEU A 786 -21.06 -44.21 -15.22
N PHE A 787 -21.72 -43.99 -16.37
CA PHE A 787 -21.68 -44.88 -17.53
C PHE A 787 -20.51 -44.59 -18.50
N SER A 788 -19.66 -43.61 -18.19
CA SER A 788 -18.48 -43.28 -19.00
C SER A 788 -17.29 -44.20 -18.67
N GLU A 789 -16.25 -44.19 -19.51
CA GLU A 789 -15.00 -44.90 -19.23
C GLU A 789 -14.33 -44.45 -17.91
N GLN A 790 -14.63 -43.24 -17.44
CA GLN A 790 -14.12 -42.64 -16.20
C GLN A 790 -15.02 -42.90 -14.98
N GLY A 791 -16.24 -43.42 -15.18
CA GLY A 791 -17.22 -43.69 -14.13
C GLY A 791 -16.70 -44.55 -12.97
N PRO A 792 -16.06 -45.71 -13.20
CA PRO A 792 -15.52 -46.53 -12.11
C PRO A 792 -14.46 -45.80 -11.28
N GLU A 793 -13.64 -44.96 -11.91
CA GLU A 793 -12.60 -44.18 -11.23
C GLU A 793 -13.20 -43.08 -10.35
N LEU A 794 -14.24 -42.38 -10.84
CA LEU A 794 -15.00 -41.40 -10.07
C LEU A 794 -15.66 -42.01 -8.84
N VAL A 795 -16.29 -43.18 -9.00
CA VAL A 795 -16.93 -43.91 -7.89
C VAL A 795 -15.90 -44.33 -6.84
N LEU A 796 -14.75 -44.85 -7.26
CA LEU A 796 -13.67 -45.26 -6.35
C LEU A 796 -13.07 -44.09 -5.57
N SER A 797 -12.97 -42.92 -6.20
CA SER A 797 -12.48 -41.69 -5.57
C SER A 797 -13.35 -41.25 -4.38
N LEU A 798 -14.66 -41.52 -4.43
CA LEU A 798 -15.58 -41.19 -3.34
C LEU A 798 -15.55 -42.25 -2.22
N LEU A 799 -15.37 -43.52 -2.58
CA LEU A 799 -15.63 -44.65 -1.69
C LEU A 799 -14.41 -45.10 -0.88
N THR A 800 -13.20 -45.07 -1.45
CA THR A 800 -12.01 -45.60 -0.78
C THR A 800 -11.07 -44.51 -0.25
N PRO A 801 -10.67 -44.53 1.03
CA PRO A 801 -9.39 -43.99 1.47
C PRO A 801 -8.34 -45.12 1.49
N ASP A 802 -7.08 -44.81 1.16
CA ASP A 802 -5.90 -45.60 1.57
C ASP A 802 -5.68 -47.04 1.03
N LEU A 803 -5.08 -47.18 -0.15
CA LEU A 803 -4.37 -48.38 -0.61
C LEU A 803 -3.11 -47.94 -1.35
N SER A 804 -2.05 -48.72 -1.23
CA SER A 804 -0.75 -48.47 -1.85
C SER A 804 -0.79 -48.66 -3.38
N ASN A 805 0.07 -47.93 -4.10
CA ASN A 805 -0.03 -47.70 -5.56
C ASN A 805 0.05 -48.94 -6.48
N ALA A 806 0.55 -50.09 -6.01
CA ALA A 806 0.84 -51.24 -6.88
C ALA A 806 -0.28 -52.30 -6.92
N GLU A 807 -0.85 -52.65 -5.75
CA GLU A 807 -1.94 -53.64 -5.67
C GLU A 807 -3.29 -53.02 -6.07
N ARG A 808 -3.46 -51.72 -5.80
CA ARG A 808 -4.66 -50.94 -6.15
C ARG A 808 -4.93 -50.91 -7.64
N ARG A 809 -3.91 -50.75 -8.50
CA ARG A 809 -4.07 -50.70 -9.96
C ARG A 809 -4.63 -52.00 -10.55
N LEU A 810 -4.17 -53.15 -10.07
CA LEU A 810 -4.59 -54.45 -10.61
C LEU A 810 -6.01 -54.83 -10.20
N GLU A 811 -6.38 -54.58 -8.93
CA GLU A 811 -7.75 -54.81 -8.44
C GLU A 811 -8.72 -53.74 -8.98
N MET A 812 -8.25 -52.51 -9.19
CA MET A 812 -9.01 -51.42 -9.82
C MET A 812 -9.30 -51.70 -11.29
N GLU A 813 -8.33 -52.20 -12.06
CA GLU A 813 -8.58 -52.65 -13.44
C GLU A 813 -9.59 -53.81 -13.48
N ARG A 814 -9.51 -54.75 -12.54
CA ARG A 814 -10.49 -55.86 -12.46
C ARG A 814 -11.89 -55.38 -12.10
N SER A 815 -12.02 -54.53 -11.09
CA SER A 815 -13.33 -54.01 -10.65
C SER A 815 -13.91 -53.01 -11.65
N ALA A 816 -13.08 -52.22 -12.33
CA ALA A 816 -13.50 -51.39 -13.46
C ALA A 816 -13.96 -52.26 -14.64
N MET A 817 -13.26 -53.36 -14.96
CA MET A 817 -13.72 -54.32 -15.97
C MET A 817 -15.05 -54.99 -15.56
N ARG A 818 -15.21 -55.37 -14.28
CA ARG A 818 -16.48 -55.91 -13.74
C ARG A 818 -17.60 -54.87 -13.89
N PHE A 819 -17.36 -53.63 -13.48
CA PHE A 819 -18.32 -52.52 -13.58
C PHE A 819 -18.69 -52.23 -15.04
N ILE A 820 -17.72 -52.09 -15.94
CA ILE A 820 -17.95 -51.87 -17.38
C ILE A 820 -18.74 -53.04 -17.99
N SER A 821 -18.44 -54.28 -17.59
CA SER A 821 -19.20 -55.45 -18.06
C SER A 821 -20.64 -55.47 -17.53
N ALA A 822 -20.85 -55.03 -16.28
CA ALA A 822 -22.15 -54.94 -15.62
C ALA A 822 -22.98 -53.72 -16.06
N LEU A 823 -22.38 -52.73 -16.73
CA LEU A 823 -23.02 -51.50 -17.20
C LEU A 823 -23.50 -51.53 -18.65
N THR A 824 -23.38 -52.66 -19.34
CA THR A 824 -23.98 -52.79 -20.68
C THR A 824 -25.50 -52.56 -20.61
N MET A 825 -26.07 -51.95 -21.66
CA MET A 825 -27.52 -51.68 -21.73
C MET A 825 -28.34 -52.97 -21.51
N GLU A 826 -27.84 -54.10 -22.00
CA GLU A 826 -28.42 -55.42 -21.72
C GLU A 826 -28.36 -55.81 -20.24
N SER A 827 -27.29 -55.51 -19.50
CA SER A 827 -27.15 -55.84 -18.07
C SER A 827 -28.12 -55.04 -17.19
N ILE A 828 -28.21 -53.72 -17.38
CA ILE A 828 -29.14 -52.85 -16.61
C ILE A 828 -30.61 -53.27 -16.85
N ILE A 829 -30.92 -53.66 -18.08
CA ILE A 829 -32.25 -54.09 -18.48
C ILE A 829 -32.49 -55.55 -18.08
N ASN A 830 -31.49 -56.43 -18.01
CA ASN A 830 -31.61 -57.77 -17.45
C ASN A 830 -31.93 -57.78 -15.94
N HIS A 831 -31.70 -56.67 -15.24
CA HIS A 831 -32.19 -56.46 -13.87
C HIS A 831 -33.67 -56.03 -13.79
N ILE A 832 -34.38 -55.93 -14.93
CA ILE A 832 -35.85 -55.82 -14.98
C ILE A 832 -36.42 -57.20 -14.61
N SER A 833 -37.11 -57.23 -13.48
CA SER A 833 -37.54 -58.44 -12.77
C SER A 833 -38.76 -59.12 -13.39
N VAL A 834 -39.61 -58.38 -14.10
CA VAL A 834 -40.95 -58.85 -14.53
C VAL A 834 -41.16 -58.87 -16.04
N LEU A 835 -40.48 -58.01 -16.81
CA LEU A 835 -40.70 -57.84 -18.25
C LEU A 835 -39.52 -58.37 -19.05
N ASN A 836 -39.79 -58.85 -20.28
CA ASN A 836 -38.71 -59.31 -21.16
C ASN A 836 -37.85 -58.11 -21.60
N PRO A 837 -36.57 -58.07 -21.20
CA PRO A 837 -35.69 -56.91 -21.38
C PRO A 837 -35.45 -56.56 -22.85
N GLN A 838 -35.31 -57.57 -23.72
CA GLN A 838 -35.07 -57.35 -25.15
C GLN A 838 -36.30 -56.81 -25.87
N ARG A 839 -37.49 -57.25 -25.45
CA ARG A 839 -38.74 -56.81 -26.07
C ARG A 839 -39.08 -55.37 -25.69
N ILE A 840 -38.99 -55.03 -24.40
CA ILE A 840 -39.32 -53.68 -23.94
C ILE A 840 -38.35 -52.65 -24.49
N LEU A 841 -37.05 -52.98 -24.60
CA LEU A 841 -36.06 -52.09 -25.19
C LEU A 841 -36.39 -51.76 -26.64
N LYS A 842 -36.71 -52.77 -27.45
CA LYS A 842 -37.09 -52.57 -28.86
C LYS A 842 -38.35 -51.72 -29.02
N GLU A 843 -39.31 -51.90 -28.12
CA GLU A 843 -40.54 -51.09 -28.10
C GLU A 843 -40.24 -49.64 -27.67
N MET A 844 -39.37 -49.41 -26.68
CA MET A 844 -38.93 -48.07 -26.26
C MET A 844 -38.08 -47.35 -27.31
N GLU A 845 -37.20 -48.06 -28.03
CA GLU A 845 -36.46 -47.52 -29.17
C GLU A 845 -37.41 -47.08 -30.29
N GLY A 846 -38.49 -47.84 -30.53
CA GLY A 846 -39.55 -47.47 -31.45
C GLY A 846 -40.22 -46.15 -31.06
N VAL A 847 -40.55 -45.99 -29.78
CA VAL A 847 -41.13 -44.75 -29.22
C VAL A 847 -40.15 -43.58 -29.36
N PHE A 848 -38.88 -43.78 -29.02
CA PHE A 848 -37.84 -42.75 -29.11
C PHE A 848 -37.62 -42.27 -30.55
N ASN A 849 -37.57 -43.20 -31.51
CA ASN A 849 -37.44 -42.88 -32.93
C ASN A 849 -38.67 -42.12 -33.46
N HIS A 850 -39.86 -42.47 -32.97
CA HIS A 850 -41.08 -41.73 -33.31
C HIS A 850 -41.01 -40.29 -32.77
N LEU A 851 -40.65 -40.10 -31.50
CA LEU A 851 -40.53 -38.79 -30.87
C LEU A 851 -39.48 -37.89 -31.56
N THR A 852 -38.30 -38.44 -31.85
CA THR A 852 -37.23 -37.69 -32.52
C THR A 852 -37.63 -37.27 -33.93
N SER A 853 -38.34 -38.14 -34.67
CA SER A 853 -38.85 -37.82 -36.01
C SER A 853 -39.98 -36.77 -35.99
N SER A 854 -40.92 -36.86 -35.05
CA SER A 854 -42.09 -35.97 -34.97
C SER A 854 -41.77 -34.60 -34.38
N LEU A 855 -40.78 -34.51 -33.49
CA LEU A 855 -40.33 -33.27 -32.86
C LEU A 855 -39.07 -32.67 -33.50
N SER A 856 -38.50 -33.32 -34.52
CA SER A 856 -37.25 -32.89 -35.18
C SER A 856 -36.07 -32.71 -34.22
N LEU A 857 -35.99 -33.55 -33.18
CA LEU A 857 -34.94 -33.51 -32.16
C LEU A 857 -33.72 -34.33 -32.62
N LYS A 858 -32.51 -33.81 -32.37
CA LYS A 858 -31.24 -34.55 -32.50
C LYS A 858 -30.60 -34.75 -31.12
N PRO A 859 -31.14 -35.66 -30.30
CA PRO A 859 -30.63 -35.90 -28.96
C PRO A 859 -29.21 -36.48 -29.00
N SER A 860 -28.39 -36.14 -28.00
CA SER A 860 -27.08 -36.75 -27.82
C SER A 860 -27.22 -38.23 -27.48
N ARG A 861 -26.16 -39.02 -27.69
CA ARG A 861 -26.11 -40.44 -27.29
C ARG A 861 -26.43 -40.62 -25.79
N GLN A 862 -26.11 -39.61 -24.98
CA GLN A 862 -26.36 -39.60 -23.54
C GLN A 862 -27.85 -39.40 -23.22
N VAL A 863 -28.53 -38.46 -23.89
CA VAL A 863 -29.98 -38.24 -23.77
C VAL A 863 -30.76 -39.48 -24.21
N THR A 864 -30.33 -40.14 -25.29
CA THR A 864 -30.92 -41.42 -25.73
C THR A 864 -30.83 -42.50 -24.64
N LEU A 865 -29.67 -42.63 -24.00
CA LEU A 865 -29.45 -43.63 -22.97
C LEU A 865 -30.27 -43.34 -21.70
N ARG A 866 -30.34 -42.07 -21.27
CA ARG A 866 -31.19 -41.61 -20.16
C ARG A 866 -32.67 -41.92 -20.42
N PHE A 867 -33.16 -41.59 -21.61
CA PHE A 867 -34.55 -41.83 -22.01
C PHE A 867 -34.89 -43.32 -21.93
N LEU A 868 -34.09 -44.18 -22.54
CA LEU A 868 -34.38 -45.61 -22.63
C LEU A 868 -34.37 -46.29 -21.26
N ILE A 869 -33.40 -45.98 -20.40
CA ILE A 869 -33.34 -46.53 -19.03
C ILE A 869 -34.53 -46.05 -18.20
N HIS A 870 -34.84 -44.75 -18.26
CA HIS A 870 -35.95 -44.17 -17.52
C HIS A 870 -37.28 -44.80 -17.91
N CYS A 871 -37.59 -44.87 -19.22
CA CYS A 871 -38.85 -45.39 -19.70
C CYS A 871 -39.01 -46.90 -19.43
N CYS A 872 -37.94 -47.69 -19.56
CA CYS A 872 -37.97 -49.11 -19.19
C CYS A 872 -38.28 -49.31 -17.69
N CYS A 873 -37.63 -48.53 -16.81
CA CYS A 873 -37.87 -48.60 -15.36
C CYS A 873 -39.25 -48.05 -14.97
N MET A 874 -39.74 -47.02 -15.67
CA MET A 874 -41.07 -46.45 -15.48
C MET A 874 -42.16 -47.48 -15.79
N VAL A 875 -42.08 -48.15 -16.94
CA VAL A 875 -43.03 -49.20 -17.32
C VAL A 875 -43.01 -50.33 -16.31
N GLU A 876 -41.82 -50.81 -15.92
CA GLU A 876 -41.71 -51.86 -14.89
C GLU A 876 -42.33 -51.41 -13.55
N ARG A 877 -42.04 -50.19 -13.08
CA ARG A 877 -42.59 -49.66 -11.83
C ARG A 877 -44.12 -49.63 -11.85
N ILE A 878 -44.72 -49.19 -12.96
CA ILE A 878 -46.18 -49.06 -13.08
C ILE A 878 -46.84 -50.44 -13.20
N VAL A 879 -46.20 -51.39 -13.89
CA VAL A 879 -46.66 -52.78 -13.97
C VAL A 879 -46.63 -53.46 -12.60
N ILE A 880 -45.56 -53.28 -11.82
CA ILE A 880 -45.38 -53.94 -10.51
C ILE A 880 -46.23 -53.28 -9.41
N ASN A 881 -46.10 -51.96 -9.24
CA ASN A 881 -46.66 -51.26 -8.07
C ASN A 881 -48.04 -50.64 -8.34
N ARG A 882 -48.54 -50.65 -9.59
CA ARG A 882 -49.80 -50.03 -10.04
C ARG A 882 -50.01 -48.58 -9.59
N LYS A 883 -48.93 -47.86 -9.27
CA LYS A 883 -48.94 -46.48 -8.80
C LYS A 883 -48.11 -45.63 -9.76
N PRO A 884 -48.73 -44.89 -10.69
CA PRO A 884 -48.02 -43.88 -11.47
C PRO A 884 -47.61 -42.71 -10.56
N LEU A 885 -46.60 -41.93 -10.98
CA LEU A 885 -46.15 -40.77 -10.20
C LEU A 885 -47.28 -39.77 -9.95
N GLN A 886 -47.37 -39.26 -8.73
CA GLN A 886 -48.28 -38.17 -8.37
C GLN A 886 -47.44 -37.00 -7.88
N MET A 887 -47.44 -35.89 -8.61
CA MET A 887 -46.88 -34.61 -8.18
C MET A 887 -47.99 -33.59 -7.93
N ALA A 888 -47.80 -32.73 -6.94
CA ALA A 888 -48.51 -31.46 -6.86
C ALA A 888 -47.92 -30.53 -7.94
N LEU A 889 -48.68 -30.25 -9.00
CA LEU A 889 -48.31 -29.30 -10.06
C LEU A 889 -48.42 -27.87 -9.51
N GLU A 890 -47.56 -27.49 -8.57
CA GLU A 890 -47.46 -26.11 -8.11
C GLU A 890 -46.61 -25.29 -9.11
N SER A 891 -47.34 -24.56 -9.96
CA SER A 891 -46.93 -23.36 -10.71
C SER A 891 -45.55 -23.38 -11.38
N GLN A 892 -45.49 -23.49 -12.72
CA GLN A 892 -44.49 -22.78 -13.55
C GLN A 892 -44.79 -22.88 -15.08
N PRO A 893 -44.15 -22.09 -15.97
CA PRO A 893 -44.76 -21.40 -17.12
C PRO A 893 -44.42 -22.02 -18.49
N ASN A 894 -45.23 -21.71 -19.53
CA ASN A 894 -44.95 -21.92 -20.96
C ASN A 894 -44.38 -23.30 -21.38
N LEU A 895 -45.13 -24.38 -21.15
CA LEU A 895 -44.85 -25.69 -21.78
C LEU A 895 -45.38 -25.72 -23.23
N ASP A 896 -44.59 -26.26 -24.16
CA ASP A 896 -45.02 -26.44 -25.56
C ASP A 896 -46.11 -27.52 -25.65
N ALA A 897 -47.36 -27.07 -25.81
CA ALA A 897 -48.54 -27.92 -25.93
C ALA A 897 -48.43 -28.93 -27.09
N ARG A 898 -47.67 -28.60 -28.14
CA ARG A 898 -47.44 -29.51 -29.27
C ARG A 898 -46.54 -30.66 -28.86
N ALA A 899 -45.43 -30.37 -28.18
CA ALA A 899 -44.49 -31.39 -27.73
C ALA A 899 -45.14 -32.38 -26.76
N PHE A 900 -45.92 -31.87 -25.80
CA PHE A 900 -46.61 -32.70 -24.81
C PHE A 900 -47.67 -33.63 -25.45
N SER A 901 -48.41 -33.13 -26.46
CA SER A 901 -49.38 -33.94 -27.22
C SER A 901 -48.72 -35.08 -27.99
N VAL A 902 -47.58 -34.80 -28.62
CA VAL A 902 -46.79 -35.80 -29.36
C VAL A 902 -46.26 -36.88 -28.41
N ILE A 903 -45.75 -36.48 -27.24
CA ILE A 903 -45.29 -37.43 -26.20
C ILE A 903 -46.44 -38.35 -25.77
N LYS A 904 -47.62 -37.81 -25.48
CA LYS A 904 -48.80 -38.62 -25.13
C LYS A 904 -49.16 -39.62 -26.22
N SER A 905 -49.18 -39.18 -27.48
CA SER A 905 -49.51 -40.08 -28.59
C SER A 905 -48.50 -41.21 -28.80
N ALA A 906 -47.21 -40.95 -28.55
CA ALA A 906 -46.14 -41.90 -28.78
C ALA A 906 -46.15 -43.06 -27.76
N PHE A 907 -46.67 -42.82 -26.55
CA PHE A 907 -46.73 -43.82 -25.47
C PHE A 907 -48.06 -44.61 -25.42
N LEU A 908 -49.10 -44.23 -26.17
CA LEU A 908 -50.36 -44.99 -26.28
C LEU A 908 -50.15 -46.49 -26.60
N PRO A 909 -49.29 -46.88 -27.56
CA PRO A 909 -49.05 -48.30 -27.85
C PRO A 909 -48.44 -49.06 -26.67
N ILE A 910 -47.70 -48.36 -25.80
CA ILE A 910 -47.07 -48.94 -24.61
C ILE A 910 -48.09 -49.07 -23.47
N GLU A 911 -48.95 -48.07 -23.29
CA GLU A 911 -50.07 -48.12 -22.34
C GLU A 911 -50.98 -49.31 -22.65
N ASP A 912 -51.29 -49.54 -23.93
CA ASP A 912 -52.08 -50.67 -24.39
C ASP A 912 -51.33 -52.02 -24.26
N ALA A 913 -50.06 -52.07 -24.67
CA ALA A 913 -49.27 -53.31 -24.66
C ALA A 913 -49.01 -53.88 -23.25
N TYR A 914 -48.85 -53.02 -22.25
CA TYR A 914 -48.55 -53.40 -20.87
C TYR A 914 -49.75 -53.20 -19.91
N ALA A 915 -50.90 -52.77 -20.42
CA ALA A 915 -52.11 -52.46 -19.64
C ALA A 915 -51.84 -51.48 -18.48
N ILE A 916 -51.08 -50.43 -18.77
CA ILE A 916 -50.71 -49.36 -17.83
C ILE A 916 -51.32 -48.02 -18.24
N ARG A 917 -51.38 -47.07 -17.30
CA ARG A 917 -51.70 -45.67 -17.58
C ARG A 917 -50.65 -44.76 -16.97
N LEU A 918 -50.07 -43.89 -17.79
CA LEU A 918 -49.13 -42.88 -17.38
C LEU A 918 -49.88 -41.67 -16.82
N SER A 919 -49.36 -41.07 -15.74
CA SER A 919 -49.90 -39.82 -15.21
C SER A 919 -49.32 -38.62 -15.95
N ASP A 920 -49.95 -37.46 -15.82
CA ASP A 920 -49.41 -36.20 -16.36
C ASP A 920 -48.00 -35.87 -15.83
N ALA A 921 -47.66 -36.35 -14.62
CA ALA A 921 -46.31 -36.23 -14.07
C ALA A 921 -45.27 -37.05 -14.87
N GLU A 922 -45.59 -38.28 -15.27
CA GLU A 922 -44.68 -39.09 -16.11
C GLU A 922 -44.44 -38.44 -17.46
N TYR A 923 -45.50 -37.91 -18.09
CA TYR A 923 -45.40 -37.20 -19.35
C TYR A 923 -44.54 -35.94 -19.26
N PHE A 924 -44.66 -35.21 -18.15
CA PHE A 924 -43.83 -34.04 -17.89
C PHE A 924 -42.35 -34.42 -17.73
N TYR A 925 -42.04 -35.52 -17.04
CA TYR A 925 -40.66 -35.98 -16.91
C TYR A 925 -40.05 -36.44 -18.22
N ILE A 926 -40.83 -37.12 -19.06
CA ILE A 926 -40.38 -37.47 -20.40
C ILE A 926 -40.09 -36.21 -21.22
N TYR A 927 -40.89 -35.16 -21.06
CA TYR A 927 -40.62 -33.87 -21.69
C TYR A 927 -39.31 -33.26 -21.17
N GLU A 928 -39.08 -33.19 -19.86
CA GLU A 928 -37.81 -32.70 -19.31
C GLU A 928 -36.60 -33.51 -19.82
N LEU A 929 -36.71 -34.84 -19.86
CA LEU A 929 -35.61 -35.70 -20.35
C LEU A 929 -35.22 -35.43 -21.82
N LEU A 930 -36.13 -34.89 -22.64
CA LEU A 930 -35.87 -34.59 -24.04
C LEU A 930 -35.34 -33.16 -24.27
N TYR A 931 -35.61 -32.23 -23.35
CA TYR A 931 -35.32 -30.80 -23.48
C TYR A 931 -34.34 -30.24 -22.43
N SER A 932 -33.93 -31.04 -21.45
CA SER A 932 -32.78 -30.80 -20.55
C SER A 932 -31.50 -31.38 -21.14
#